data_AF-A0A9W5WVV1-F1
#
_entry.id   AF-A0A9W5WVV1-F1
#
_cell.length_a   1.000
_cell.length_b   1.000
_cell.length_c   1.000
_cell.angle_alpha   90.00
_cell.angle_beta   90.00
_cell.angle_gamma   90.00
#
_symmetry.space_group_name_H-M   'P 1'
#
loop_
_entity.id
_entity.type
_entity.pdbx_description
1 polymer ?
#
loop_
_entity_poly.entity_id
_entity_poly.type
_entity_poly.pdbx_seq_one_letter_code
_entity_poly.pdbx_strand_id
1 'polypeptide(L)'
;MVMANLLLDHREEIVAAIENHTLVAISGCYDSYAASYIPFFLYKAGFTSSSSCNKSPPRIAVAQSQTNDVLSTANSCSLLVGDPSKVSYHVESIKPVNSTSDILYLTEDCLLKCVLADPLLSDYGVIVLTNLEERLLTTEVILALLKRITSKRSRLRVVLCFDGGHVDEILAFFRYSSKDSTQFEAEGNDAPKPQLGNLRPLGKTCHVNLRPQEKLYDVLYLSAPCANYLNASVSTVWNICKNEPLGNILVFVPSNVEVEMLQTNLMESAKLFRDQGTSSLSIVPLYANETIDNHRKNHHHAARTIYICCDFKDYRSKLDTITYVVDCGFSRRNIADYVHTGFVECNVHATRDEMRQRSNIIRGKGKCFRLLTESDFNDNTLVMEYPISEIKSNDLTSTILFIKSLGVNVFSQFEFVVQPPIAAIEHALTILFLLGAIDNSGEVVYPCGNVMAELPFTPMLSNFLYRSTELGCSEEALTICAMLDMQDMVLKRGNTNSLHQTERLQAAMLGFAAMEGDLLSYFNVYQLARYYRDEDSKWLGRHMVNASAIRAAEKKRAHLAAILKKHQLPQESCGDNVAVLMETIFKSFFLNVACKEHLVKTIITSRQLDVELSVKTRVVDDEGNAILTNELQPYLMVSSLDATKSRRLYIHPASFLANEQPDWVVFNESLDINGELYMRDVTAIQPETYTYKGLRLTSCIYCASSKNNVLTTFFLYRFTSGRNLPPTSQIFKQPERHEESEDKFMYLQSRFAQEPSAQPLKEADSIGTTLFGLFIALFGITFACVPLYEFFCQQSGYMGTTKKVKTYKMPPEKRGERIFEIDFVTHSHLKWDFKPAQRNVVIGAGETTLAFYTAKNLTDEPVIGVAAYHVIPDEAGGYFNKIQCFCFEEQMLHPGEEVDLPVLFFLDPDILKDKRLFDVDKITLTYTFFEANSEIPPEYTTLLSRHQQNDSYEVKIGD
;
A
#
# COMPACT_ATOMS: atom_id res chain seq x y z
N MET A 1 -17.95 -23.80 -24.60
CA MET A 1 -18.48 -24.37 -25.85
C MET A 1 -19.79 -23.71 -26.26
N VAL A 2 -20.84 -23.70 -25.43
CA VAL A 2 -22.15 -23.07 -25.76
C VAL A 2 -22.04 -21.57 -26.13
N MET A 3 -21.35 -20.74 -25.34
CA MET A 3 -21.23 -19.31 -25.65
C MET A 3 -20.28 -18.97 -26.81
N ALA A 4 -19.26 -19.82 -27.06
CA ALA A 4 -18.42 -19.67 -28.24
C ALA A 4 -19.22 -19.96 -29.52
N ASN A 5 -20.12 -20.95 -29.47
CA ASN A 5 -21.03 -21.25 -30.58
C ASN A 5 -21.99 -20.08 -30.83
N LEU A 6 -22.53 -19.44 -29.78
CA LEU A 6 -23.38 -18.25 -29.94
C LEU A 6 -22.68 -17.12 -30.71
N LEU A 7 -21.43 -16.79 -30.38
CA LEU A 7 -20.66 -15.79 -31.12
C LEU A 7 -20.37 -16.20 -32.57
N LEU A 8 -20.12 -17.49 -32.80
CA LEU A 8 -19.88 -18.02 -34.15
C LEU A 8 -21.14 -17.96 -35.01
N ASP A 9 -22.30 -18.26 -34.43
CA ASP A 9 -23.61 -18.24 -35.10
C ASP A 9 -23.98 -16.80 -35.53
N HIS A 10 -23.63 -15.80 -34.71
CA HIS A 10 -23.87 -14.38 -34.99
C HIS A 10 -22.69 -13.65 -35.67
N ARG A 11 -21.67 -14.37 -36.16
CA ARG A 11 -20.45 -13.78 -36.73
C ARG A 11 -20.74 -12.78 -37.86
N GLU A 12 -21.59 -13.15 -38.81
CA GLU A 12 -21.88 -12.32 -39.99
C GLU A 12 -22.62 -11.04 -39.60
N GLU A 13 -23.56 -11.15 -38.65
CA GLU A 13 -24.30 -10.01 -38.10
C GLU A 13 -23.36 -9.02 -37.41
N ILE A 14 -22.43 -9.51 -36.59
CA ILE A 14 -21.45 -8.68 -35.87
C ILE A 14 -20.54 -7.94 -36.87
N VAL A 15 -19.98 -8.64 -37.86
CA VAL A 15 -19.08 -8.01 -38.85
C VAL A 15 -19.84 -6.97 -39.67
N ALA A 16 -21.05 -7.29 -40.16
CA ALA A 16 -21.87 -6.35 -40.92
C ALA A 16 -22.27 -5.12 -40.09
N ALA A 17 -22.52 -5.28 -38.79
CA ALA A 17 -22.81 -4.15 -37.91
C ALA A 17 -21.62 -3.18 -37.82
N ILE A 18 -20.40 -3.72 -37.65
CA ILE A 18 -19.16 -2.94 -37.48
C ILE A 18 -18.72 -2.26 -38.78
N GLU A 19 -18.97 -2.86 -39.94
CA GLU A 19 -18.72 -2.22 -41.24
C GLU A 19 -19.61 -0.98 -41.44
N ASN A 20 -20.89 -1.11 -41.10
CA ASN A 20 -21.92 -0.10 -41.41
C ASN A 20 -22.04 1.02 -40.37
N HIS A 21 -21.64 0.79 -39.11
CA HIS A 21 -21.83 1.75 -38.02
C HIS A 21 -20.50 2.21 -37.42
N THR A 22 -20.45 3.44 -36.94
CA THR A 22 -19.23 3.98 -36.30
C THR A 22 -19.04 3.40 -34.91
N LEU A 23 -20.15 3.21 -34.19
CA LEU A 23 -20.19 2.64 -32.85
C LEU A 23 -21.10 1.42 -32.84
N VAL A 24 -20.62 0.29 -32.30
CA VAL A 24 -21.41 -0.92 -32.12
C VAL A 24 -21.30 -1.37 -30.67
N ALA A 25 -22.44 -1.50 -29.98
CA ALA A 25 -22.51 -2.16 -28.69
C ALA A 25 -22.93 -3.62 -28.87
N ILE A 26 -22.23 -4.54 -28.21
CA ILE A 26 -22.50 -5.97 -28.22
C ILE A 26 -22.75 -6.39 -26.79
N SER A 27 -23.92 -6.96 -26.50
CA SER A 27 -24.30 -7.39 -25.15
C SER A 27 -24.72 -8.85 -25.09
N GLY A 28 -24.62 -9.45 -23.90
CA GLY A 28 -25.12 -10.81 -23.63
C GLY A 28 -24.13 -11.92 -23.99
N CYS A 29 -22.85 -11.57 -24.16
CA CYS A 29 -21.77 -12.52 -24.27
C CYS A 29 -20.68 -12.22 -23.24
N TYR A 30 -20.09 -13.28 -22.69
CA TYR A 30 -18.96 -13.14 -21.78
C TYR A 30 -17.77 -12.45 -22.44
N ASP A 31 -17.24 -11.46 -21.74
CA ASP A 31 -16.16 -10.58 -22.23
C ASP A 31 -14.91 -11.32 -22.66
N SER A 32 -14.46 -12.34 -21.94
CA SER A 32 -13.28 -13.13 -22.34
C SER A 32 -13.42 -13.76 -23.74
N TYR A 33 -14.64 -14.20 -24.09
CA TYR A 33 -14.93 -14.73 -25.42
C TYR A 33 -15.10 -13.59 -26.43
N ALA A 34 -15.81 -12.52 -26.08
CA ALA A 34 -15.97 -11.35 -26.95
C ALA A 34 -14.60 -10.74 -27.33
N ALA A 35 -13.72 -10.54 -26.34
CA ALA A 35 -12.36 -10.03 -26.49
C ALA A 35 -11.48 -10.91 -27.37
N SER A 36 -11.73 -12.23 -27.43
CA SER A 36 -10.92 -13.15 -28.24
C SER A 36 -11.46 -13.33 -29.66
N TYR A 37 -12.78 -13.46 -29.81
CA TYR A 37 -13.43 -13.80 -31.08
C TYR A 37 -13.74 -12.58 -31.95
N ILE A 38 -14.14 -11.43 -31.38
CA ILE A 38 -14.47 -10.23 -32.17
C ILE A 38 -13.25 -9.71 -32.96
N PRO A 39 -12.06 -9.53 -32.35
CA PRO A 39 -10.88 -9.08 -33.10
C PRO A 39 -10.47 -10.09 -34.19
N PHE A 40 -10.63 -11.38 -33.91
CA PHE A 40 -10.42 -12.45 -34.88
C PHE A 40 -11.39 -12.37 -36.08
N PHE A 41 -12.67 -12.11 -35.84
CA PHE A 41 -13.67 -11.93 -36.91
C PHE A 41 -13.32 -10.74 -37.80
N LEU A 42 -12.93 -9.61 -37.18
CA LEU A 42 -12.53 -8.39 -37.89
C LEU A 42 -11.24 -8.57 -38.68
N TYR A 43 -10.25 -9.26 -38.13
CA TYR A 43 -9.03 -9.62 -38.84
C TYR A 43 -9.32 -10.46 -40.08
N LYS A 44 -10.16 -11.50 -39.95
CA LYS A 44 -10.58 -12.32 -41.10
C LYS A 44 -11.42 -11.57 -42.13
N ALA A 45 -12.16 -10.54 -41.71
CA ALA A 45 -12.91 -9.67 -42.61
C ALA A 45 -12.01 -8.65 -43.35
N GLY A 46 -10.73 -8.56 -43.02
CA GLY A 46 -9.77 -7.73 -43.74
C GLY A 46 -9.66 -6.29 -43.24
N PHE A 47 -10.12 -5.99 -42.02
CA PHE A 47 -10.02 -4.65 -41.42
C PHE A 47 -8.57 -4.14 -41.27
N THR A 48 -7.59 -5.05 -41.33
CA THR A 48 -6.15 -4.75 -41.23
C THR A 48 -5.45 -4.78 -42.60
N SER A 49 -6.19 -4.90 -43.71
CA SER A 49 -5.62 -4.97 -45.06
C SER A 49 -5.39 -3.59 -45.69
N SER A 50 -4.24 -3.40 -46.37
CA SER A 50 -3.75 -2.10 -46.87
C SER A 50 -4.43 -1.57 -48.14
N SER A 51 -5.52 -2.16 -48.63
CA SER A 51 -6.10 -1.80 -49.94
C SER A 51 -6.66 -0.38 -50.03
N SER A 52 -6.75 0.36 -48.91
CA SER A 52 -7.38 1.70 -48.84
C SER A 52 -6.50 2.83 -48.23
N CYS A 53 -5.27 2.57 -47.78
CA CYS A 53 -4.42 3.59 -47.11
C CYS A 53 -2.95 3.55 -47.56
N ASN A 54 -2.42 4.71 -48.00
CA ASN A 54 -1.03 4.89 -48.47
C ASN A 54 0.03 5.00 -47.35
N LYS A 55 -0.38 4.86 -46.08
CA LYS A 55 0.49 4.74 -44.91
C LYS A 55 -0.03 3.55 -44.11
N SER A 56 0.89 2.74 -43.57
CA SER A 56 0.72 1.52 -42.73
C SER A 56 -0.73 1.04 -42.47
N PRO A 57 -1.02 -0.26 -42.65
CA PRO A 57 -2.36 -0.79 -42.42
C PRO A 57 -2.90 -0.42 -41.03
N PRO A 58 -4.18 -0.03 -40.91
CA PRO A 58 -4.77 0.27 -39.62
C PRO A 58 -4.83 -0.98 -38.74
N ARG A 59 -4.50 -0.82 -37.46
CA ARG A 59 -4.49 -1.91 -36.48
C ARG A 59 -5.82 -2.03 -35.73
N ILE A 60 -6.10 -3.21 -35.19
CA ILE A 60 -7.20 -3.44 -34.24
C ILE A 60 -6.64 -3.35 -32.83
N ALA A 61 -7.16 -2.44 -32.00
CA ALA A 61 -6.83 -2.35 -30.59
C ALA A 61 -7.92 -2.99 -29.73
N VAL A 62 -7.54 -3.77 -28.73
CA VAL A 62 -8.43 -4.33 -27.72
C VAL A 62 -7.95 -3.84 -26.36
N ALA A 63 -8.76 -3.01 -25.69
CA ALA A 63 -8.44 -2.49 -24.38
C ALA A 63 -9.22 -3.24 -23.30
N GLN A 64 -8.52 -3.68 -22.26
CA GLN A 64 -9.10 -4.34 -21.09
C GLN A 64 -8.50 -3.74 -19.81
N SER A 65 -9.23 -3.79 -18.70
CA SER A 65 -8.78 -3.21 -17.43
C SER A 65 -7.62 -4.00 -16.81
N GLN A 66 -7.70 -5.34 -16.82
CA GLN A 66 -6.74 -6.21 -16.12
C GLN A 66 -5.61 -6.74 -17.02
N THR A 67 -4.38 -6.79 -16.48
CA THR A 67 -3.20 -7.30 -17.18
C THR A 67 -3.30 -8.79 -17.53
N ASN A 68 -3.83 -9.60 -16.62
CA ASN A 68 -3.96 -11.05 -16.84
C ASN A 68 -4.95 -11.37 -17.97
N ASP A 69 -6.03 -10.59 -18.06
CA ASP A 69 -7.01 -10.70 -19.13
C ASP A 69 -6.39 -10.37 -20.48
N VAL A 70 -5.64 -9.25 -20.58
CA VAL A 70 -4.90 -8.87 -21.78
C VAL A 70 -4.01 -10.02 -22.27
N LEU A 71 -3.26 -10.65 -21.36
CA LEU A 71 -2.36 -11.76 -21.70
C LEU A 71 -3.13 -13.01 -22.13
N SER A 72 -4.19 -13.38 -21.41
CA SER A 72 -4.95 -14.61 -21.65
C SER A 72 -5.80 -14.55 -22.93
N THR A 73 -6.44 -13.41 -23.20
CA THR A 73 -7.25 -13.19 -24.40
C THR A 73 -6.37 -12.99 -25.63
N ALA A 74 -5.23 -12.31 -25.52
CA ALA A 74 -4.25 -12.21 -26.61
C ALA A 74 -3.72 -13.58 -27.04
N ASN A 75 -3.38 -14.45 -26.07
CA ASN A 75 -2.98 -15.82 -26.35
C ASN A 75 -4.09 -16.63 -27.01
N SER A 76 -5.33 -16.48 -26.52
CA SER A 76 -6.50 -17.15 -27.10
C SER A 76 -6.77 -16.69 -28.53
N CYS A 77 -6.68 -15.40 -28.81
CA CYS A 77 -6.83 -14.83 -30.14
C CYS A 77 -5.70 -15.25 -31.09
N SER A 78 -4.46 -15.29 -30.60
CA SER A 78 -3.29 -15.78 -31.34
C SER A 78 -3.50 -17.22 -31.82
N LEU A 79 -4.05 -18.09 -30.96
CA LEU A 79 -4.43 -19.46 -31.33
C LEU A 79 -5.54 -19.50 -32.40
N LEU A 80 -6.53 -18.62 -32.32
CA LEU A 80 -7.60 -18.53 -33.32
C LEU A 80 -7.09 -18.05 -34.69
N VAL A 81 -6.19 -17.07 -34.70
CA VAL A 81 -5.55 -16.52 -35.92
C VAL A 81 -4.60 -17.54 -36.55
N GLY A 82 -3.90 -18.34 -35.74
CA GLY A 82 -2.94 -19.34 -36.19
C GLY A 82 -1.55 -18.78 -36.52
N ASP A 83 -1.31 -17.49 -36.31
CA ASP A 83 -0.01 -16.82 -36.50
C ASP A 83 0.30 -15.91 -35.30
N PRO A 84 1.27 -16.27 -34.44
CA PRO A 84 1.61 -15.50 -33.25
C PRO A 84 2.29 -14.16 -33.57
N SER A 85 2.81 -13.96 -34.79
CA SER A 85 3.44 -12.69 -35.17
C SER A 85 2.43 -11.56 -35.39
N LYS A 86 1.15 -11.92 -35.60
CA LYS A 86 0.06 -10.99 -35.94
C LYS A 86 -0.66 -10.40 -34.74
N VAL A 87 -0.59 -11.08 -33.59
CA VAL A 87 -1.22 -10.64 -32.34
C VAL A 87 -0.10 -10.27 -31.38
N SER A 88 -0.13 -9.03 -30.88
CA SER A 88 0.75 -8.59 -29.82
C SER A 88 -0.05 -8.06 -28.63
N TYR A 89 0.63 -7.89 -27.50
CA TYR A 89 0.07 -7.23 -26.34
C TYR A 89 1.05 -6.18 -25.80
N HIS A 90 0.51 -5.15 -25.17
CA HIS A 90 1.26 -4.12 -24.48
C HIS A 90 0.66 -3.85 -23.10
N VAL A 91 1.48 -4.07 -22.09
CA VAL A 91 1.17 -3.80 -20.69
C VAL A 91 2.32 -2.96 -20.16
N GLU A 92 2.07 -2.03 -19.24
CA GLU A 92 3.07 -1.11 -18.71
C GLU A 92 4.38 -1.79 -18.25
N SER A 93 4.30 -3.00 -17.70
CA SER A 93 5.45 -3.76 -17.26
C SER A 93 6.15 -4.56 -18.37
N ILE A 94 5.61 -4.69 -19.59
CA ILE A 94 6.12 -5.57 -20.65
C ILE A 94 6.29 -4.80 -21.97
N LYS A 95 7.52 -4.78 -22.51
CA LYS A 95 7.78 -4.24 -23.84
C LYS A 95 6.96 -5.00 -24.88
N PRO A 96 6.34 -4.30 -25.85
CA PRO A 96 5.53 -4.95 -26.87
C PRO A 96 6.35 -5.99 -27.64
N VAL A 97 5.79 -7.18 -27.82
CA VAL A 97 6.48 -8.34 -28.42
C VAL A 97 6.78 -8.10 -29.91
N ASN A 98 5.94 -7.34 -30.62
CA ASN A 98 6.14 -7.04 -32.03
C ASN A 98 5.51 -5.69 -32.42
N SER A 99 6.28 -4.78 -33.03
CA SER A 99 5.78 -3.46 -33.46
C SER A 99 4.96 -3.51 -34.76
N THR A 100 5.00 -4.63 -35.49
CA THR A 100 4.30 -4.81 -36.78
C THR A 100 3.04 -5.66 -36.69
N SER A 101 2.49 -5.87 -35.49
CA SER A 101 1.28 -6.69 -35.29
C SER A 101 0.02 -6.00 -35.83
N ASP A 102 -0.90 -6.80 -36.37
CA ASP A 102 -2.18 -6.33 -36.90
C ASP A 102 -3.24 -6.15 -35.80
N ILE A 103 -3.17 -6.98 -34.75
CA ILE A 103 -4.02 -6.90 -33.55
C ILE A 103 -3.13 -6.60 -32.33
N LEU A 104 -3.50 -5.59 -31.56
CA LEU A 104 -2.83 -5.17 -30.34
C LEU A 104 -3.80 -5.24 -29.15
N TYR A 105 -3.48 -6.08 -28.17
CA TYR A 105 -4.16 -6.07 -26.87
C TYR A 105 -3.41 -5.15 -25.92
N LEU A 106 -4.12 -4.34 -25.13
CA LEU A 106 -3.50 -3.36 -24.26
C LEU A 106 -4.34 -3.11 -23.01
N THR A 107 -3.70 -2.63 -21.94
CA THR A 107 -4.45 -2.13 -20.78
C THR A 107 -5.07 -0.77 -21.09
N GLU A 108 -6.19 -0.45 -20.46
CA GLU A 108 -6.86 0.85 -20.63
C GLU A 108 -5.92 2.05 -20.37
N ASP A 109 -5.04 1.97 -19.37
CA ASP A 109 -4.05 3.01 -19.09
C ASP A 109 -3.03 3.18 -20.22
N CYS A 110 -2.62 2.08 -20.86
CA CYS A 110 -1.78 2.13 -22.06
C CYS A 110 -2.51 2.80 -23.23
N LEU A 111 -3.85 2.64 -23.34
CA LEU A 111 -4.64 3.34 -24.36
C LEU A 111 -4.64 4.85 -24.10
N LEU A 112 -4.86 5.26 -22.85
CA LEU A 112 -4.82 6.67 -22.46
C LEU A 112 -3.45 7.30 -22.75
N LYS A 113 -2.36 6.60 -22.46
CA LYS A 113 -1.00 7.04 -22.84
C LYS A 113 -0.82 7.15 -24.35
N CYS A 114 -1.44 6.26 -25.14
CA CYS A 114 -1.46 6.39 -26.61
C CYS A 114 -2.20 7.66 -27.05
N VAL A 115 -3.30 8.05 -26.37
CA VAL A 115 -4.03 9.28 -26.66
C VAL A 115 -3.19 10.53 -26.36
N LEU A 116 -2.34 10.51 -25.32
CA LEU A 116 -1.40 11.60 -25.06
C LEU A 116 -0.37 11.78 -26.19
N ALA A 117 0.11 10.68 -26.75
CA ALA A 117 1.09 10.71 -27.84
C ALA A 117 0.45 11.02 -29.21
N ASP A 118 -0.71 10.45 -29.49
CA ASP A 118 -1.52 10.67 -30.69
C ASP A 118 -3.01 10.85 -30.32
N PRO A 119 -3.47 12.10 -30.17
CA PRO A 119 -4.85 12.40 -29.79
C PRO A 119 -5.93 11.90 -30.76
N LEU A 120 -5.57 11.53 -32.00
CA LEU A 120 -6.50 11.01 -33.01
C LEU A 120 -6.43 9.49 -33.18
N LEU A 121 -5.53 8.83 -32.44
CA LEU A 121 -5.31 7.38 -32.45
C LEU A 121 -5.11 6.85 -33.88
N SER A 122 -4.35 7.58 -34.70
CA SER A 122 -4.18 7.45 -36.16
C SER A 122 -3.85 6.03 -36.60
N ASP A 123 -3.05 5.32 -35.80
CA ASP A 123 -2.60 3.95 -36.05
C ASP A 123 -3.72 2.89 -36.00
N TYR A 124 -4.84 3.20 -35.35
CA TYR A 124 -5.92 2.25 -35.09
C TYR A 124 -7.11 2.49 -36.02
N GLY A 125 -7.64 1.41 -36.61
CA GLY A 125 -8.86 1.41 -37.41
C GLY A 125 -10.10 1.02 -36.60
N VAL A 126 -9.93 0.09 -35.66
CA VAL A 126 -10.98 -0.38 -34.77
C VAL A 126 -10.45 -0.40 -33.34
N ILE A 127 -11.26 0.09 -32.39
CA ILE A 127 -11.01 0.00 -30.96
C ILE A 127 -12.13 -0.83 -30.34
N VAL A 128 -11.76 -1.89 -29.64
CA VAL A 128 -12.67 -2.76 -28.89
C VAL A 128 -12.45 -2.49 -27.39
N LEU A 129 -13.49 -2.06 -26.69
CA LEU A 129 -13.50 -1.92 -25.23
C LEU A 129 -14.36 -3.04 -24.63
N THR A 130 -13.87 -3.64 -23.55
CA THR A 130 -14.55 -4.73 -22.82
C THR A 130 -14.73 -4.37 -21.35
N ASN A 131 -15.57 -5.10 -20.62
CA ASN A 131 -15.76 -4.95 -19.17
C ASN A 131 -16.37 -3.59 -18.78
N LEU A 132 -17.22 -3.05 -19.65
CA LEU A 132 -17.83 -1.72 -19.49
C LEU A 132 -18.87 -1.67 -18.36
N GLU A 133 -19.38 -2.82 -17.93
CA GLU A 133 -20.29 -2.95 -16.79
C GLU A 133 -19.66 -2.57 -15.45
N GLU A 134 -18.34 -2.61 -15.30
CA GLU A 134 -17.65 -2.22 -14.06
C GLU A 134 -17.65 -0.71 -13.84
N ARG A 135 -17.91 0.09 -14.88
CA ARG A 135 -17.97 1.57 -14.82
C ARG A 135 -16.71 2.20 -14.18
N LEU A 136 -15.54 1.62 -14.47
CA LEU A 136 -14.24 2.06 -13.96
C LEU A 136 -13.91 3.49 -14.40
N LEU A 137 -13.11 4.19 -13.58
CA LEU A 137 -12.73 5.58 -13.83
C LEU A 137 -12.01 5.74 -15.19
N THR A 138 -11.05 4.86 -15.50
CA THR A 138 -10.27 4.88 -16.74
C THR A 138 -11.18 4.68 -17.96
N THR A 139 -12.09 3.71 -17.90
CA THR A 139 -13.08 3.44 -18.95
C THR A 139 -13.96 4.65 -19.24
N GLU A 140 -14.46 5.34 -18.22
CA GLU A 140 -15.32 6.53 -18.39
C GLU A 140 -14.59 7.66 -19.13
N VAL A 141 -13.31 7.87 -18.82
CA VAL A 141 -12.45 8.85 -19.50
C VAL A 141 -12.22 8.45 -20.96
N ILE A 142 -11.93 7.17 -21.22
CA ILE A 142 -11.77 6.65 -22.59
C ILE A 142 -13.06 6.86 -23.40
N LEU A 143 -14.23 6.55 -22.85
CA LEU A 143 -15.51 6.74 -23.53
C LEU A 143 -15.76 8.21 -23.89
N ALA A 144 -15.47 9.13 -22.96
CA ALA A 144 -15.57 10.57 -23.19
C ALA A 144 -14.63 11.05 -24.31
N LEU A 145 -13.38 10.56 -24.31
CA LEU A 145 -12.40 10.88 -25.35
C LEU A 145 -12.77 10.28 -26.70
N LEU A 146 -13.22 9.03 -26.75
CA LEU A 146 -13.64 8.37 -27.98
C LEU A 146 -14.83 9.07 -28.63
N LYS A 147 -15.78 9.61 -27.86
CA LYS A 147 -16.87 10.44 -28.42
C LYS A 147 -16.31 11.66 -29.16
N ARG A 148 -15.31 12.34 -28.58
CA ARG A 148 -14.65 13.49 -29.23
C ARG A 148 -13.84 13.05 -30.44
N ILE A 149 -13.08 11.97 -30.35
CA ILE A 149 -12.25 11.46 -31.44
C ILE A 149 -13.12 11.01 -32.63
N THR A 150 -14.17 10.23 -32.40
CA THR A 150 -15.09 9.75 -33.45
C THR A 150 -15.84 10.90 -34.13
N SER A 151 -16.08 12.02 -33.43
CA SER A 151 -16.64 13.24 -34.04
C SER A 151 -15.70 13.87 -35.08
N LYS A 152 -14.38 13.76 -34.88
CA LYS A 152 -13.34 14.27 -35.79
C LYS A 152 -12.90 13.24 -36.82
N ARG A 153 -12.94 11.94 -36.46
CA ARG A 153 -12.48 10.81 -37.27
C ARG A 153 -13.62 9.81 -37.49
N SER A 154 -14.44 10.08 -38.51
CA SER A 154 -15.56 9.22 -38.90
C SER A 154 -15.17 7.83 -39.45
N ARG A 155 -13.89 7.61 -39.80
CA ARG A 155 -13.36 6.31 -40.25
C ARG A 155 -13.05 5.36 -39.10
N LEU A 156 -12.84 5.87 -37.88
CA LEU A 156 -12.58 5.02 -36.71
C LEU A 156 -13.86 4.23 -36.38
N ARG A 157 -13.70 2.97 -36.00
CA ARG A 157 -14.79 2.12 -35.51
C ARG A 157 -14.57 1.83 -34.04
N VAL A 158 -15.62 1.91 -33.25
CA VAL A 158 -15.60 1.64 -31.80
C VAL A 158 -16.58 0.51 -31.51
N VAL A 159 -16.10 -0.53 -30.86
CA VAL A 159 -16.88 -1.69 -30.43
C VAL A 159 -16.89 -1.71 -28.91
N LEU A 160 -18.09 -1.75 -28.33
CA LEU A 160 -18.33 -1.74 -26.90
C LEU A 160 -18.91 -3.10 -26.50
N CYS A 161 -18.19 -3.88 -25.70
CA CYS A 161 -18.63 -5.21 -25.24
C CYS A 161 -19.15 -5.14 -23.79
N PHE A 162 -20.26 -5.85 -23.55
CA PHE A 162 -20.92 -5.94 -22.25
C PHE A 162 -21.32 -7.39 -21.94
N ASP A 163 -20.99 -7.90 -20.75
CA ASP A 163 -21.56 -9.17 -20.26
C ASP A 163 -23.03 -8.97 -19.87
N GLY A 164 -23.31 -7.87 -19.16
CA GLY A 164 -24.61 -7.51 -18.59
C GLY A 164 -25.36 -6.37 -19.31
N GLY A 165 -26.52 -6.01 -18.76
CA GLY A 165 -27.41 -5.04 -19.39
C GLY A 165 -27.30 -3.64 -18.81
N HIS A 166 -26.37 -2.77 -19.23
CA HIS A 166 -26.40 -1.33 -18.90
C HIS A 166 -26.04 -0.48 -20.13
N VAL A 167 -26.42 -1.01 -21.29
CA VAL A 167 -25.97 -0.53 -22.60
C VAL A 167 -26.62 0.80 -22.96
N ASP A 168 -27.87 1.01 -22.53
CA ASP A 168 -28.68 2.15 -22.94
C ASP A 168 -28.13 3.50 -22.47
N GLU A 169 -27.57 3.59 -21.26
CA GLU A 169 -26.98 4.83 -20.74
C GLU A 169 -25.77 5.25 -21.58
N ILE A 170 -24.85 4.31 -21.85
CA ILE A 170 -23.65 4.57 -22.67
C ILE A 170 -24.04 4.86 -24.13
N LEU A 171 -24.99 4.10 -24.70
CA LEU A 171 -25.48 4.41 -26.04
C LEU A 171 -26.17 5.77 -26.13
N ALA A 172 -26.95 6.15 -25.11
CA ALA A 172 -27.57 7.47 -25.03
C ALA A 172 -26.51 8.58 -25.00
N PHE A 173 -25.42 8.39 -24.24
CA PHE A 173 -24.29 9.31 -24.22
C PHE A 173 -23.70 9.55 -25.61
N PHE A 174 -23.52 8.52 -26.44
CA PHE A 174 -23.02 8.70 -27.82
C PHE A 174 -24.05 9.26 -28.80
N ARG A 175 -25.35 9.12 -28.51
CA ARG A 175 -26.43 9.70 -29.34
C ARG A 175 -26.63 11.19 -29.08
N TYR A 176 -26.44 11.65 -27.85
CA TYR A 176 -26.69 13.04 -27.48
C TYR A 176 -25.57 13.94 -28.02
N SER A 177 -25.90 14.86 -28.94
CA SER A 177 -24.99 15.92 -29.38
C SER A 177 -25.44 17.24 -28.76
N SER A 178 -24.53 17.94 -28.06
CA SER A 178 -24.77 19.23 -27.39
C SER A 178 -25.46 20.31 -28.25
N LYS A 179 -25.47 20.18 -29.59
CA LYS A 179 -26.11 21.12 -30.52
C LYS A 179 -27.64 21.13 -30.52
N ASP A 180 -28.32 20.14 -29.94
CA ASP A 180 -29.79 20.05 -29.95
C ASP A 180 -30.48 20.60 -28.67
N SER A 181 -29.73 21.28 -27.79
CA SER A 181 -30.22 21.79 -26.50
C SER A 181 -31.20 22.98 -26.56
N THR A 182 -31.71 23.38 -27.73
CA THR A 182 -32.56 24.58 -27.87
C THR A 182 -34.08 24.33 -27.99
N GLN A 183 -34.59 23.11 -27.74
CA GLN A 183 -36.05 22.86 -27.91
C GLN A 183 -36.78 22.02 -26.85
N PHE A 184 -36.24 21.81 -25.65
CA PHE A 184 -37.01 21.11 -24.60
C PHE A 184 -36.97 21.82 -23.25
N GLU A 185 -37.59 23.00 -23.21
CA GLU A 185 -38.27 23.50 -22.01
C GLU A 185 -39.65 24.02 -22.41
N ALA A 186 -40.68 23.20 -22.20
CA ALA A 186 -42.04 23.58 -21.79
C ALA A 186 -43.03 22.44 -22.07
N GLU A 187 -43.97 22.26 -21.14
CA GLU A 187 -45.13 21.36 -21.16
C GLU A 187 -44.77 19.90 -20.84
N GLY A 188 -45.22 19.27 -19.76
CA GLY A 188 -46.46 19.41 -18.99
C GLY A 188 -46.87 17.97 -18.64
N ASN A 189 -47.26 17.72 -17.39
CA ASN A 189 -47.60 16.39 -16.87
C ASN A 189 -48.63 15.61 -17.73
N ASP A 190 -48.49 14.28 -17.67
CA ASP A 190 -49.35 13.20 -18.22
C ASP A 190 -49.13 12.74 -19.68
N ALA A 191 -48.24 11.75 -19.88
CA ALA A 191 -48.29 10.82 -21.03
C ALA A 191 -47.54 9.49 -20.75
N PRO A 192 -47.90 8.37 -21.42
CA PRO A 192 -47.78 7.00 -20.89
C PRO A 192 -46.43 6.31 -21.17
N LYS A 193 -46.12 5.27 -20.38
CA LYS A 193 -44.96 4.38 -20.56
C LYS A 193 -44.88 3.85 -22.02
N PRO A 194 -43.74 3.94 -22.71
CA PRO A 194 -43.63 3.55 -24.11
C PRO A 194 -43.65 2.02 -24.27
N GLN A 195 -44.49 1.53 -25.19
CA GLN A 195 -44.49 0.15 -25.65
C GLN A 195 -43.36 -0.10 -26.66
N LEU A 196 -42.72 -1.26 -26.49
CA LEU A 196 -41.61 -1.78 -27.28
C LEU A 196 -42.06 -2.16 -28.70
N GLY A 197 -41.61 -1.42 -29.71
CA GLY A 197 -41.79 -1.75 -31.12
C GLY A 197 -41.75 -0.52 -32.01
N ASN A 198 -40.70 -0.42 -32.83
CA ASN A 198 -40.45 0.61 -33.86
C ASN A 198 -39.82 1.93 -33.38
N LEU A 199 -38.53 1.90 -33.04
CA LEU A 199 -37.70 3.12 -33.07
C LEU A 199 -36.99 3.22 -34.43
N ARG A 200 -37.28 4.29 -35.19
CA ARG A 200 -36.54 4.75 -36.38
C ARG A 200 -35.33 5.63 -35.97
N PRO A 201 -34.43 5.96 -36.91
CA PRO A 201 -33.07 5.40 -37.06
C PRO A 201 -32.01 6.06 -36.15
N LEU A 202 -31.20 5.23 -35.49
CA LEU A 202 -29.96 5.62 -34.81
C LEU A 202 -28.92 6.02 -35.87
N GLY A 203 -28.72 7.32 -36.09
CA GLY A 203 -27.66 7.79 -36.98
C GLY A 203 -26.28 7.46 -36.41
N LYS A 204 -25.69 6.33 -36.84
CA LYS A 204 -24.29 5.85 -36.61
C LYS A 204 -24.02 4.92 -35.40
N THR A 205 -25.03 4.53 -34.61
CA THR A 205 -24.85 3.59 -33.48
C THR A 205 -25.71 2.33 -33.66
N CYS A 206 -25.19 1.15 -33.31
CA CYS A 206 -25.89 -0.13 -33.42
C CYS A 206 -25.77 -0.92 -32.10
N HIS A 207 -26.81 -1.66 -31.73
CA HIS A 207 -26.80 -2.58 -30.59
C HIS A 207 -27.12 -3.98 -31.07
N VAL A 208 -26.19 -4.91 -30.86
CA VAL A 208 -26.35 -6.34 -31.12
C VAL A 208 -26.52 -7.03 -29.77
N ASN A 209 -27.71 -7.54 -29.50
CA ASN A 209 -28.01 -8.25 -28.25
C ASN A 209 -28.02 -9.76 -28.48
N LEU A 210 -26.95 -10.41 -28.05
CA LEU A 210 -26.78 -11.85 -28.08
C LEU A 210 -27.51 -12.43 -26.87
N ARG A 211 -28.81 -12.71 -27.00
CA ARG A 211 -29.60 -13.24 -25.87
C ARG A 211 -28.97 -14.54 -25.35
N PRO A 212 -28.63 -14.65 -24.05
CA PRO A 212 -28.22 -15.92 -23.47
C PRO A 212 -29.37 -16.94 -23.53
N GLN A 213 -29.05 -18.23 -23.63
CA GLN A 213 -30.03 -19.31 -23.44
C GLN A 213 -30.73 -19.20 -22.06
N GLU A 214 -31.94 -19.77 -21.95
CA GLU A 214 -32.75 -19.78 -20.73
C GLU A 214 -31.96 -20.25 -19.50
N LYS A 215 -32.25 -19.64 -18.33
CA LYS A 215 -31.63 -19.99 -17.05
C LYS A 215 -31.96 -21.44 -16.71
N LEU A 216 -30.93 -22.27 -16.54
CA LEU A 216 -31.07 -23.69 -16.18
C LEU A 216 -30.89 -23.94 -14.68
N TYR A 217 -30.79 -22.89 -13.84
CA TYR A 217 -30.54 -22.98 -12.40
C TYR A 217 -31.61 -22.26 -11.57
N ASP A 218 -31.85 -22.75 -10.35
CA ASP A 218 -32.79 -22.16 -9.39
C ASP A 218 -32.10 -21.15 -8.48
N VAL A 219 -32.80 -20.09 -8.09
CA VAL A 219 -32.32 -19.09 -7.12
C VAL A 219 -33.14 -19.19 -5.84
N LEU A 220 -32.45 -19.31 -4.71
CA LEU A 220 -33.01 -19.46 -3.36
C LEU A 220 -32.59 -18.25 -2.51
N TYR A 221 -33.52 -17.73 -1.74
CA TYR A 221 -33.33 -16.57 -0.85
C TYR A 221 -33.54 -16.98 0.61
N LEU A 222 -33.02 -16.18 1.54
CA LEU A 222 -33.32 -16.34 2.95
C LEU A 222 -34.78 -15.94 3.25
N SER A 223 -35.38 -16.59 4.24
CA SER A 223 -36.71 -16.22 4.74
C SER A 223 -36.68 -14.97 5.64
N ALA A 224 -35.53 -14.66 6.25
CA ALA A 224 -35.30 -13.49 7.08
C ALA A 224 -33.85 -12.98 6.92
N PRO A 225 -33.58 -11.67 7.13
CA PRO A 225 -32.24 -11.11 7.03
C PRO A 225 -31.27 -11.79 8.02
N CYS A 226 -30.04 -12.07 7.58
CA CYS A 226 -29.00 -12.63 8.45
C CYS A 226 -28.09 -11.53 9.01
N ALA A 227 -27.82 -11.56 10.32
CA ALA A 227 -26.91 -10.61 10.96
C ALA A 227 -25.42 -10.88 10.64
N ASN A 228 -25.05 -12.15 10.43
CA ASN A 228 -23.68 -12.54 10.11
C ASN A 228 -23.67 -13.48 8.89
N TYR A 229 -23.25 -12.93 7.75
CA TYR A 229 -23.23 -13.66 6.48
C TYR A 229 -22.13 -14.74 6.43
N LEU A 230 -21.05 -14.64 7.21
CA LEU A 230 -20.01 -15.69 7.28
C LEU A 230 -20.56 -16.96 7.93
N ASN A 231 -21.23 -16.82 9.08
CA ASN A 231 -21.87 -17.94 9.76
C ASN A 231 -22.99 -18.55 8.91
N ALA A 232 -23.78 -17.69 8.24
CA ALA A 232 -24.81 -18.14 7.30
C ALA A 232 -24.20 -18.87 6.09
N SER A 233 -23.05 -18.44 5.58
CA SER A 233 -22.31 -19.11 4.50
C SER A 233 -21.88 -20.50 4.92
N VAL A 234 -21.23 -20.65 6.09
CA VAL A 234 -20.83 -21.95 6.65
C VAL A 234 -22.04 -22.89 6.78
N SER A 235 -23.12 -22.39 7.39
CA SER A 235 -24.35 -23.16 7.60
C SER A 235 -24.97 -23.63 6.27
N THR A 236 -24.99 -22.73 5.27
CA THR A 236 -25.54 -23.01 3.94
C THR A 236 -24.69 -24.02 3.17
N VAL A 237 -23.36 -23.88 3.21
CA VAL A 237 -22.42 -24.85 2.62
C VAL A 237 -22.65 -26.24 3.22
N TRP A 238 -22.79 -26.35 4.55
CA TRP A 238 -23.06 -27.63 5.19
C TRP A 238 -24.44 -28.19 4.87
N ASN A 239 -25.45 -27.34 4.72
CA ASN A 239 -26.78 -27.76 4.27
C ASN A 239 -26.72 -28.37 2.86
N ILE A 240 -25.98 -27.73 1.94
CA ILE A 240 -25.74 -28.25 0.58
C ILE A 240 -24.96 -29.57 0.63
N CYS A 241 -23.96 -29.70 1.50
CA CYS A 241 -23.22 -30.95 1.70
C CYS A 241 -24.08 -32.11 2.19
N LYS A 242 -25.10 -31.86 3.03
CA LYS A 242 -25.98 -32.91 3.56
C LYS A 242 -27.12 -33.29 2.61
N ASN A 243 -27.75 -32.29 1.99
CA ASN A 243 -29.06 -32.46 1.36
C ASN A 243 -29.02 -32.45 -0.17
N GLU A 244 -27.97 -31.89 -0.79
CA GLU A 244 -27.88 -31.74 -2.24
C GLU A 244 -26.92 -32.78 -2.86
N PRO A 245 -27.18 -33.24 -4.10
CA PRO A 245 -26.32 -34.23 -4.78
C PRO A 245 -24.90 -33.69 -5.03
N LEU A 246 -23.95 -34.61 -5.30
CA LEU A 246 -22.55 -34.28 -5.55
C LEU A 246 -22.40 -33.20 -6.64
N GLY A 247 -21.67 -32.14 -6.32
CA GLY A 247 -21.39 -31.01 -7.19
C GLY A 247 -20.54 -29.98 -6.46
N ASN A 248 -19.66 -29.30 -7.19
CA ASN A 248 -18.74 -28.32 -6.60
C ASN A 248 -19.50 -27.05 -6.18
N ILE A 249 -19.01 -26.43 -5.09
CA ILE A 249 -19.59 -25.24 -4.48
C ILE A 249 -18.65 -24.06 -4.70
N LEU A 250 -19.18 -22.90 -5.07
CA LEU A 250 -18.45 -21.63 -5.09
C LEU A 250 -19.10 -20.65 -4.11
N VAL A 251 -18.30 -20.07 -3.23
CA VAL A 251 -18.76 -19.11 -2.21
C VAL A 251 -18.15 -17.74 -2.48
N PHE A 252 -19.01 -16.72 -2.59
CA PHE A 252 -18.60 -15.32 -2.74
C PHE A 252 -18.62 -14.58 -1.41
N VAL A 253 -17.51 -13.91 -1.09
CA VAL A 253 -17.32 -13.02 0.08
C VAL A 253 -16.73 -11.68 -0.37
N PRO A 254 -16.83 -10.58 0.40
CA PRO A 254 -16.46 -9.26 -0.11
C PRO A 254 -14.95 -9.01 -0.28
N SER A 255 -14.09 -9.60 0.56
CA SER A 255 -12.64 -9.35 0.59
C SER A 255 -11.82 -10.60 0.90
N ASN A 256 -10.50 -10.52 0.68
CA ASN A 256 -9.56 -11.61 0.97
C ASN A 256 -9.47 -11.96 2.46
N VAL A 257 -9.66 -10.99 3.35
CA VAL A 257 -9.71 -11.22 4.80
C VAL A 257 -10.88 -12.14 5.16
N GLU A 258 -12.05 -11.90 4.55
CA GLU A 258 -13.22 -12.75 4.75
C GLU A 258 -13.06 -14.13 4.09
N VAL A 259 -12.28 -14.25 3.00
CA VAL A 259 -11.90 -15.55 2.40
C VAL A 259 -11.14 -16.40 3.43
N GLU A 260 -10.11 -15.83 4.07
CA GLU A 260 -9.28 -16.50 5.09
C GLU A 260 -10.11 -16.91 6.31
N MET A 261 -10.95 -15.99 6.82
CA MET A 261 -11.84 -16.28 7.95
C MET A 261 -12.82 -17.41 7.61
N LEU A 262 -13.44 -17.37 6.44
CA LEU A 262 -14.39 -18.40 6.02
C LEU A 262 -13.70 -19.75 5.79
N GLN A 263 -12.51 -19.76 5.21
CA GLN A 263 -11.70 -20.97 5.04
C GLN A 263 -11.41 -21.61 6.40
N THR A 264 -10.96 -20.83 7.38
CA THR A 264 -10.66 -21.31 8.74
C THR A 264 -11.90 -21.91 9.40
N ASN A 265 -13.03 -21.19 9.36
CA ASN A 265 -14.30 -21.66 9.93
C ASN A 265 -14.80 -22.95 9.25
N LEU A 266 -14.65 -23.08 7.93
CA LEU A 266 -15.00 -24.29 7.20
C LEU A 266 -14.06 -25.46 7.51
N MET A 267 -12.76 -25.21 7.68
CA MET A 267 -11.79 -26.26 8.02
C MET A 267 -12.00 -26.80 9.44
N GLU A 268 -12.30 -25.93 10.41
CA GLU A 268 -12.63 -26.33 11.78
C GLU A 268 -13.93 -27.12 11.83
N SER A 269 -14.99 -26.62 11.21
CA SER A 269 -16.28 -27.32 11.15
C SER A 269 -16.21 -28.63 10.35
N ALA A 270 -15.30 -28.74 9.36
CA ALA A 270 -15.07 -29.98 8.62
C ALA A 270 -14.46 -31.10 9.47
N LYS A 271 -13.73 -30.79 10.55
CA LYS A 271 -13.23 -31.80 11.50
C LYS A 271 -14.41 -32.52 12.17
N LEU A 272 -15.36 -31.75 12.71
CA LEU A 272 -16.59 -32.27 13.33
C LEU A 272 -17.48 -33.03 12.34
N PHE A 273 -17.46 -32.62 11.07
CA PHE A 273 -18.27 -33.22 10.02
C PHE A 273 -17.73 -34.59 9.57
N ARG A 274 -16.39 -34.78 9.54
CA ARG A 274 -15.75 -36.06 9.17
C ARG A 274 -16.10 -37.18 10.13
N ASP A 275 -16.27 -36.88 11.41
CA ASP A 275 -16.67 -37.84 12.44
C ASP A 275 -18.09 -38.41 12.20
N GLN A 276 -18.90 -37.76 11.33
CA GLN A 276 -20.24 -38.21 10.94
C GLN A 276 -20.24 -39.10 9.67
N GLY A 277 -19.06 -39.55 9.18
CA GLY A 277 -18.95 -40.57 8.14
C GLY A 277 -19.11 -40.09 6.69
N THR A 278 -18.81 -38.82 6.41
CA THR A 278 -19.01 -38.20 5.07
C THR A 278 -17.75 -38.20 4.19
N SER A 279 -17.96 -38.07 2.88
CA SER A 279 -16.95 -38.14 1.80
C SER A 279 -15.81 -37.11 1.94
N SER A 280 -14.69 -37.34 1.23
CA SER A 280 -13.57 -36.40 1.17
C SER A 280 -13.97 -35.02 0.62
N LEU A 281 -13.78 -33.98 1.42
CA LEU A 281 -14.03 -32.58 1.06
C LEU A 281 -12.72 -31.82 0.86
N SER A 282 -12.67 -30.94 -0.14
CA SER A 282 -11.55 -30.02 -0.36
C SER A 282 -12.05 -28.57 -0.28
N ILE A 283 -11.38 -27.75 0.53
CA ILE A 283 -11.67 -26.32 0.69
C ILE A 283 -10.50 -25.56 0.05
N VAL A 284 -10.78 -24.75 -0.95
CA VAL A 284 -9.78 -24.05 -1.77
C VAL A 284 -10.11 -22.56 -1.80
N PRO A 285 -9.33 -21.72 -1.10
CA PRO A 285 -9.41 -20.28 -1.29
C PRO A 285 -8.80 -19.90 -2.65
N LEU A 286 -9.39 -18.92 -3.32
CA LEU A 286 -8.90 -18.39 -4.59
C LEU A 286 -8.28 -17.00 -4.34
N TYR A 287 -6.98 -16.97 -4.04
CA TYR A 287 -6.20 -15.73 -3.91
C TYR A 287 -5.46 -15.42 -5.21
N ALA A 288 -5.32 -14.13 -5.53
CA ALA A 288 -4.70 -13.58 -6.75
C ALA A 288 -3.31 -14.15 -7.14
N ASN A 289 -2.64 -14.95 -6.29
CA ASN A 289 -1.31 -15.49 -6.53
C ASN A 289 -1.13 -17.00 -6.27
N GLU A 290 -2.15 -17.74 -5.81
CA GLU A 290 -2.03 -19.21 -5.66
C GLU A 290 -2.54 -19.93 -6.90
N THR A 291 -1.66 -20.68 -7.57
CA THR A 291 -2.06 -21.49 -8.72
C THR A 291 -2.96 -22.63 -8.27
N ILE A 292 -4.25 -22.58 -8.63
CA ILE A 292 -5.22 -23.70 -8.58
C ILE A 292 -4.59 -25.02 -9.02
N ASP A 293 -3.64 -24.97 -9.94
CA ASP A 293 -2.89 -26.12 -10.46
C ASP A 293 -2.07 -26.87 -9.40
N ASN A 294 -1.54 -26.18 -8.38
CA ASN A 294 -0.86 -26.83 -7.25
C ASN A 294 -1.85 -27.57 -6.35
N HIS A 295 -3.02 -26.97 -6.09
CA HIS A 295 -4.09 -27.65 -5.35
C HIS A 295 -4.63 -28.86 -6.09
N ARG A 296 -4.84 -28.74 -7.41
CA ARG A 296 -5.26 -29.86 -8.26
C ARG A 296 -4.31 -31.05 -8.15
N LYS A 297 -2.99 -30.80 -8.21
CA LYS A 297 -1.97 -31.84 -8.06
C LYS A 297 -2.03 -32.56 -6.70
N ASN A 298 -2.34 -31.82 -5.64
CA ASN A 298 -2.34 -32.36 -4.27
C ASN A 298 -3.67 -33.04 -3.88
N HIS A 299 -4.80 -32.71 -4.52
CA HIS A 299 -6.14 -33.15 -4.10
C HIS A 299 -7.00 -33.75 -5.22
N HIS A 300 -6.42 -34.65 -6.04
CA HIS A 300 -7.11 -35.29 -7.17
C HIS A 300 -8.38 -36.12 -6.83
N HIS A 301 -8.65 -36.45 -5.55
CA HIS A 301 -9.67 -37.44 -5.14
C HIS A 301 -10.75 -36.88 -4.19
N ALA A 302 -10.99 -35.57 -4.18
CA ALA A 302 -12.08 -35.00 -3.39
C ALA A 302 -13.45 -35.27 -4.05
N ALA A 303 -14.42 -35.76 -3.28
CA ALA A 303 -15.79 -35.99 -3.77
C ALA A 303 -16.54 -34.69 -4.04
N ARG A 304 -16.16 -33.60 -3.35
CA ARG A 304 -16.71 -32.26 -3.54
C ARG A 304 -15.65 -31.20 -3.17
N THR A 305 -15.50 -30.21 -4.05
CA THR A 305 -14.61 -29.07 -3.83
C THR A 305 -15.42 -27.81 -3.53
N ILE A 306 -14.97 -27.06 -2.53
CA ILE A 306 -15.56 -25.81 -2.06
C ILE A 306 -14.55 -24.70 -2.37
N TYR A 307 -14.88 -23.86 -3.34
CA TYR A 307 -14.10 -22.71 -3.72
C TYR A 307 -14.59 -21.46 -2.98
N ILE A 308 -13.68 -20.61 -2.52
CA ILE A 308 -14.01 -19.34 -1.85
C ILE A 308 -13.29 -18.22 -2.57
N CYS A 309 -14.00 -17.16 -2.97
CA CYS A 309 -13.40 -16.02 -3.68
C CYS A 309 -14.13 -14.69 -3.42
N CYS A 310 -13.41 -13.60 -3.64
CA CYS A 310 -13.97 -12.25 -3.73
C CYS A 310 -14.36 -11.88 -5.16
N ASP A 311 -13.51 -12.22 -6.11
CA ASP A 311 -13.74 -12.14 -7.56
C ASP A 311 -13.37 -13.48 -8.21
N PHE A 312 -14.09 -13.85 -9.26
CA PHE A 312 -13.91 -15.09 -10.02
C PHE A 312 -13.42 -14.87 -11.45
N LYS A 313 -13.27 -13.62 -11.92
CA LYS A 313 -12.90 -13.30 -13.30
C LYS A 313 -11.61 -14.02 -13.74
N ASP A 314 -10.56 -13.95 -12.93
CA ASP A 314 -9.26 -14.62 -13.15
C ASP A 314 -9.32 -16.16 -13.16
N TYR A 315 -10.30 -16.75 -12.48
CA TYR A 315 -10.40 -18.20 -12.24
C TYR A 315 -11.43 -18.88 -13.11
N ARG A 316 -12.25 -18.14 -13.84
CA ARG A 316 -13.42 -18.66 -14.57
C ARG A 316 -13.09 -19.77 -15.55
N SER A 317 -11.93 -19.72 -16.20
CA SER A 317 -11.44 -20.74 -17.14
C SER A 317 -10.76 -21.92 -16.43
N LYS A 318 -10.30 -21.71 -15.19
CA LYS A 318 -9.53 -22.66 -14.39
C LYS A 318 -10.40 -23.46 -13.43
N LEU A 319 -11.65 -23.08 -13.16
CA LEU A 319 -12.52 -23.83 -12.25
C LEU A 319 -13.15 -25.06 -12.91
N ASP A 320 -13.31 -26.11 -12.12
CA ASP A 320 -14.12 -27.26 -12.49
C ASP A 320 -15.61 -26.85 -12.57
N THR A 321 -16.47 -27.70 -13.14
CA THR A 321 -17.89 -27.40 -13.27
C THR A 321 -18.52 -27.10 -11.91
N ILE A 322 -19.01 -25.86 -11.73
CA ILE A 322 -19.70 -25.41 -10.52
C ILE A 322 -21.19 -25.73 -10.64
N THR A 323 -21.73 -26.37 -9.61
CA THR A 323 -23.16 -26.76 -9.51
C THR A 323 -23.91 -25.87 -8.53
N TYR A 324 -23.25 -25.43 -7.46
CA TYR A 324 -23.85 -24.62 -6.41
C TYR A 324 -23.07 -23.32 -6.21
N VAL A 325 -23.80 -22.22 -6.06
CA VAL A 325 -23.23 -20.91 -5.71
C VAL A 325 -23.84 -20.45 -4.40
N VAL A 326 -23.01 -19.99 -3.46
CA VAL A 326 -23.43 -19.30 -2.25
C VAL A 326 -22.96 -17.85 -2.37
N ASP A 327 -23.89 -16.91 -2.42
CA ASP A 327 -23.61 -15.48 -2.60
C ASP A 327 -23.98 -14.71 -1.33
N CYS A 328 -23.00 -14.12 -0.67
CA CYS A 328 -23.23 -13.30 0.52
C CYS A 328 -23.99 -12.00 0.21
N GLY A 329 -24.07 -11.58 -1.06
CA GLY A 329 -24.77 -10.36 -1.47
C GLY A 329 -24.00 -9.06 -1.21
N PHE A 330 -22.71 -9.15 -0.90
CA PHE A 330 -21.83 -7.99 -0.67
C PHE A 330 -20.66 -7.94 -1.66
N SER A 331 -20.10 -6.74 -1.82
CA SER A 331 -18.89 -6.42 -2.59
C SER A 331 -18.12 -5.32 -1.86
N ARG A 332 -16.79 -5.35 -1.92
CA ARG A 332 -15.94 -4.25 -1.43
C ARG A 332 -15.89 -3.15 -2.49
N ARG A 333 -16.06 -1.88 -2.11
CA ARG A 333 -15.91 -0.73 -3.02
C ARG A 333 -15.21 0.44 -2.33
N ASN A 334 -14.50 1.23 -3.13
CA ASN A 334 -13.94 2.50 -2.71
C ASN A 334 -15.01 3.60 -2.70
N ILE A 335 -15.04 4.38 -1.62
CA ILE A 335 -15.89 5.55 -1.44
C ILE A 335 -14.98 6.73 -1.10
N ALA A 336 -14.98 7.75 -1.94
CA ALA A 336 -14.14 8.92 -1.76
C ALA A 336 -14.56 9.70 -0.52
N ASP A 337 -13.57 10.01 0.29
CA ASP A 337 -13.69 10.94 1.41
C ASP A 337 -12.81 12.16 1.09
N TYR A 338 -13.41 13.11 0.35
CA TYR A 338 -12.74 14.34 -0.08
C TYR A 338 -12.36 15.28 1.08
N VAL A 339 -12.77 14.96 2.32
CA VAL A 339 -12.55 15.81 3.50
C VAL A 339 -11.41 15.27 4.37
N HIS A 340 -11.24 13.95 4.45
CA HIS A 340 -10.33 13.35 5.44
C HIS A 340 -9.16 12.56 4.85
N THR A 341 -9.39 11.53 4.04
CA THR A 341 -8.35 10.52 3.71
C THR A 341 -8.26 10.18 2.23
N GLY A 342 -8.99 10.89 1.37
CA GLY A 342 -9.05 10.64 -0.07
C GLY A 342 -10.05 9.53 -0.41
N PHE A 343 -9.95 8.36 0.21
CA PHE A 343 -10.85 7.22 -0.02
C PHE A 343 -11.02 6.33 1.23
N VAL A 344 -12.13 5.61 1.26
CA VAL A 344 -12.53 4.66 2.31
C VAL A 344 -13.08 3.42 1.62
N GLU A 345 -12.50 2.26 1.90
CA GLU A 345 -13.07 1.00 1.44
C GLU A 345 -14.22 0.56 2.33
N CYS A 346 -15.36 0.26 1.72
CA CYS A 346 -16.56 -0.18 2.43
C CYS A 346 -17.14 -1.45 1.83
N ASN A 347 -17.67 -2.32 2.69
CA ASN A 347 -18.55 -3.39 2.26
C ASN A 347 -19.91 -2.77 1.92
N VAL A 348 -20.32 -2.91 0.67
CA VAL A 348 -21.61 -2.44 0.16
C VAL A 348 -22.36 -3.61 -0.43
N HIS A 349 -23.68 -3.49 -0.58
CA HIS A 349 -24.44 -4.50 -1.29
C HIS A 349 -23.93 -4.64 -2.72
N ALA A 350 -23.71 -5.89 -3.13
CA ALA A 350 -23.50 -6.21 -4.53
C ALA A 350 -24.77 -5.82 -5.31
N THR A 351 -24.60 -5.37 -6.54
CA THR A 351 -25.70 -5.01 -7.42
C THR A 351 -26.39 -6.26 -7.93
N ARG A 352 -27.62 -6.12 -8.41
CA ARG A 352 -28.35 -7.28 -8.96
C ARG A 352 -27.64 -7.87 -10.16
N ASP A 353 -27.02 -7.03 -10.99
CA ASP A 353 -26.25 -7.50 -12.14
C ASP A 353 -25.03 -8.33 -11.70
N GLU A 354 -24.24 -7.86 -10.73
CA GLU A 354 -23.12 -8.63 -10.16
C GLU A 354 -23.58 -9.99 -9.59
N MET A 355 -24.67 -9.99 -8.79
CA MET A 355 -25.22 -11.25 -8.26
C MET A 355 -25.74 -12.19 -9.37
N ARG A 356 -26.22 -11.65 -10.49
CA ARG A 356 -26.59 -12.46 -11.66
C ARG A 356 -25.35 -13.02 -12.33
N GLN A 357 -24.30 -12.23 -12.55
CA GLN A 357 -23.03 -12.68 -13.10
C GLN A 357 -22.39 -13.80 -12.26
N ARG A 358 -22.39 -13.64 -10.93
CA ARG A 358 -21.95 -14.68 -9.97
C ARG A 358 -22.72 -15.99 -10.15
N SER A 359 -24.05 -15.91 -10.28
CA SER A 359 -24.90 -17.10 -10.48
C SER A 359 -24.80 -17.72 -11.89
N ASN A 360 -24.50 -16.93 -12.91
CA ASN A 360 -24.32 -17.37 -14.30
C ASN A 360 -23.09 -18.28 -14.51
N ILE A 361 -22.26 -18.49 -13.48
CA ILE A 361 -21.18 -19.47 -13.53
C ILE A 361 -21.69 -20.91 -13.55
N ILE A 362 -22.90 -21.16 -13.05
CA ILE A 362 -23.52 -22.49 -13.00
C ILE A 362 -23.81 -22.95 -14.44
N ARG A 363 -23.19 -24.06 -14.85
CA ARG A 363 -23.37 -24.64 -16.18
C ARG A 363 -24.37 -25.80 -16.12
N GLY A 364 -25.60 -25.57 -16.57
CA GLY A 364 -26.67 -26.57 -16.57
C GLY A 364 -27.53 -26.49 -15.31
N LYS A 365 -28.03 -27.64 -14.84
CA LYS A 365 -28.88 -27.71 -13.63
C LYS A 365 -28.06 -27.48 -12.38
N GLY A 366 -28.48 -26.52 -11.56
CA GLY A 366 -27.83 -26.18 -10.30
C GLY A 366 -28.66 -25.21 -9.46
N LYS A 367 -28.11 -24.76 -8.34
CA LYS A 367 -28.80 -23.85 -7.40
C LYS A 367 -27.88 -22.72 -6.94
N CYS A 368 -28.41 -21.51 -6.88
CA CYS A 368 -27.77 -20.34 -6.29
C CYS A 368 -28.47 -19.95 -4.99
N PHE A 369 -27.73 -19.91 -3.89
CA PHE A 369 -28.20 -19.54 -2.56
C PHE A 369 -27.74 -18.13 -2.25
N ARG A 370 -28.67 -17.17 -2.20
CA ARG A 370 -28.39 -15.78 -1.86
C ARG A 370 -28.68 -15.54 -0.38
N LEU A 371 -27.71 -15.02 0.34
CA LEU A 371 -27.81 -14.76 1.78
C LEU A 371 -28.51 -13.42 2.09
N LEU A 372 -29.57 -13.13 1.34
CA LEU A 372 -30.47 -12.01 1.57
C LEU A 372 -31.91 -12.43 1.26
N THR A 373 -32.88 -11.64 1.70
CA THR A 373 -34.30 -11.93 1.42
C THR A 373 -34.67 -11.54 0.00
N GLU A 374 -35.72 -12.15 -0.55
CA GLU A 374 -36.22 -11.78 -1.88
C GLU A 374 -36.79 -10.35 -1.91
N SER A 375 -37.35 -9.87 -0.78
CA SER A 375 -37.78 -8.48 -0.65
C SER A 375 -36.59 -7.52 -0.72
N ASP A 376 -35.51 -7.80 0.00
CA ASP A 376 -34.29 -6.99 -0.01
C ASP A 376 -33.65 -7.00 -1.41
N PHE A 377 -33.65 -8.15 -2.07
CA PHE A 377 -33.13 -8.26 -3.43
C PHE A 377 -33.88 -7.35 -4.39
N ASN A 378 -35.21 -7.25 -4.29
CA ASN A 378 -36.04 -6.46 -5.20
C ASN A 378 -36.18 -4.98 -4.80
N ASP A 379 -35.69 -4.58 -3.61
CA ASP A 379 -35.70 -3.19 -3.16
C ASP A 379 -34.58 -2.39 -3.84
N ASN A 380 -34.97 -1.40 -4.66
CA ASN A 380 -34.02 -0.53 -5.37
C ASN A 380 -33.27 0.44 -4.45
N THR A 381 -33.76 0.69 -3.24
CA THR A 381 -33.10 1.57 -2.27
C THR A 381 -31.94 0.88 -1.56
N LEU A 382 -32.02 -0.45 -1.42
CA LEU A 382 -31.01 -1.28 -0.77
C LEU A 382 -30.06 -1.92 -1.79
N VAL A 383 -30.61 -2.56 -2.82
CA VAL A 383 -29.85 -3.28 -3.85
C VAL A 383 -30.06 -2.61 -5.19
N MET A 384 -29.03 -1.92 -5.69
CA MET A 384 -29.07 -1.28 -7.00
C MET A 384 -29.03 -2.30 -8.13
N GLU A 385 -29.64 -1.97 -9.27
CA GLU A 385 -29.59 -2.84 -10.44
C GLU A 385 -28.17 -2.93 -11.02
N TYR A 386 -27.46 -1.79 -11.10
CA TYR A 386 -26.13 -1.62 -11.71
C TYR A 386 -25.18 -0.86 -10.78
N PRO A 387 -23.86 -1.05 -10.92
CA PRO A 387 -22.88 -0.31 -10.13
C PRO A 387 -22.90 1.19 -10.44
N ILE A 388 -22.62 2.00 -9.42
CA ILE A 388 -22.38 3.44 -9.59
C ILE A 388 -21.00 3.60 -10.24
N SER A 389 -20.90 4.50 -11.21
CA SER A 389 -19.62 4.81 -11.84
C SER A 389 -18.60 5.36 -10.85
N GLU A 390 -17.36 4.86 -10.95
CA GLU A 390 -16.24 5.26 -10.11
C GLU A 390 -15.90 6.74 -10.20
N ILE A 391 -16.27 7.42 -11.28
CA ILE A 391 -16.07 8.87 -11.42
C ILE A 391 -16.81 9.67 -10.33
N LYS A 392 -17.82 9.08 -9.69
CA LYS A 392 -18.56 9.67 -8.58
C LYS A 392 -17.99 9.32 -7.21
N SER A 393 -17.20 8.25 -7.12
CA SER A 393 -16.78 7.66 -5.85
C SER A 393 -15.28 7.60 -5.66
N ASN A 394 -14.45 7.91 -6.65
CA ASN A 394 -12.99 7.89 -6.52
C ASN A 394 -12.39 9.31 -6.52
N ASP A 395 -11.11 9.39 -6.11
CA ASP A 395 -10.31 10.60 -6.30
C ASP A 395 -10.08 10.87 -7.79
N LEU A 396 -10.29 12.12 -8.20
CA LEU A 396 -10.17 12.55 -9.58
C LEU A 396 -8.84 13.24 -9.87
N THR A 397 -7.94 13.40 -8.88
CA THR A 397 -6.75 14.25 -9.00
C THR A 397 -5.85 13.84 -10.17
N SER A 398 -5.52 12.56 -10.33
CA SER A 398 -4.73 12.05 -11.46
C SER A 398 -5.46 12.21 -12.80
N THR A 399 -6.76 11.89 -12.82
CA THR A 399 -7.60 11.96 -14.03
C THR A 399 -7.75 13.39 -14.54
N ILE A 400 -7.94 14.35 -13.63
CA ILE A 400 -8.04 15.78 -13.94
C ILE A 400 -6.71 16.30 -14.48
N LEU A 401 -5.57 15.89 -13.90
CA LEU A 401 -4.25 16.23 -14.43
C LEU A 401 -4.06 15.67 -15.86
N PHE A 402 -4.44 14.41 -16.07
CA PHE A 402 -4.39 13.78 -17.39
C PHE A 402 -5.25 14.53 -18.42
N ILE A 403 -6.52 14.84 -18.09
CA ILE A 403 -7.43 15.58 -18.97
C ILE A 403 -6.87 16.97 -19.29
N LYS A 404 -6.28 17.67 -18.31
CA LYS A 404 -5.62 18.95 -18.54
C LYS A 404 -4.39 18.83 -19.44
N SER A 405 -3.61 17.75 -19.30
CA SER A 405 -2.43 17.52 -20.14
C SER A 405 -2.78 17.32 -21.63
N LEU A 406 -4.02 16.92 -21.93
CA LEU A 406 -4.59 16.89 -23.29
C LEU A 406 -5.01 18.26 -23.84
N GLY A 407 -4.88 19.34 -23.06
CA GLY A 407 -5.27 20.70 -23.43
C GLY A 407 -6.75 21.02 -23.19
N VAL A 408 -7.42 20.26 -22.32
CA VAL A 408 -8.81 20.54 -21.92
C VAL A 408 -8.81 21.50 -20.73
N ASN A 409 -9.09 22.79 -21.01
CA ASN A 409 -9.01 23.83 -19.99
C ASN A 409 -10.35 24.05 -19.29
N VAL A 410 -11.46 23.88 -20.02
CA VAL A 410 -12.83 24.13 -19.56
C VAL A 410 -13.57 22.80 -19.38
N PHE A 411 -13.70 22.34 -18.14
CA PHE A 411 -14.39 21.08 -17.82
C PHE A 411 -15.88 21.10 -18.13
N SER A 412 -16.54 22.27 -18.12
CA SER A 412 -17.95 22.37 -18.52
C SER A 412 -18.19 22.00 -19.99
N GLN A 413 -17.15 22.04 -20.83
CA GLN A 413 -17.20 21.61 -22.23
C GLN A 413 -16.73 20.17 -22.41
N PHE A 414 -16.22 19.53 -21.35
CA PHE A 414 -15.85 18.12 -21.40
C PHE A 414 -17.06 17.27 -21.06
N GLU A 415 -17.58 16.59 -22.07
CA GLU A 415 -18.74 15.71 -21.91
C GLU A 415 -18.30 14.38 -21.28
N PHE A 416 -18.43 14.28 -19.96
CA PHE A 416 -18.34 13.00 -19.27
C PHE A 416 -19.59 12.15 -19.53
N VAL A 417 -19.45 10.82 -19.53
CA VAL A 417 -20.58 9.88 -19.57
C VAL A 417 -21.49 10.12 -18.37
N VAL A 418 -20.88 10.16 -17.18
CA VAL A 418 -21.51 10.59 -15.94
C VAL A 418 -20.78 11.81 -15.39
N GLN A 419 -21.53 12.86 -15.05
CA GLN A 419 -20.92 14.08 -14.52
C GLN A 419 -20.31 13.82 -13.13
N PRO A 420 -19.01 14.15 -12.93
CA PRO A 420 -18.36 14.06 -11.62
C PRO A 420 -18.95 15.08 -10.62
N PRO A 421 -18.86 14.80 -9.31
CA PRO A 421 -19.20 15.78 -8.28
C PRO A 421 -18.33 17.03 -8.40
N ILE A 422 -18.93 18.22 -8.31
CA ILE A 422 -18.21 19.50 -8.40
C ILE A 422 -17.14 19.60 -7.31
N ALA A 423 -17.46 19.15 -6.09
CA ALA A 423 -16.54 19.13 -4.96
C ALA A 423 -15.28 18.27 -5.24
N ALA A 424 -15.43 17.17 -6.00
CA ALA A 424 -14.30 16.31 -6.36
C ALA A 424 -13.36 17.00 -7.36
N ILE A 425 -13.91 17.72 -8.35
CA ILE A 425 -13.10 18.52 -9.30
C ILE A 425 -12.39 19.66 -8.57
N GLU A 426 -13.09 20.38 -7.69
CA GLU A 426 -12.51 21.49 -6.93
C GLU A 426 -11.35 21.01 -6.03
N HIS A 427 -11.55 19.89 -5.35
CA HIS A 427 -10.53 19.24 -4.54
C HIS A 427 -9.30 18.84 -5.38
N ALA A 428 -9.52 18.15 -6.50
CA ALA A 428 -8.47 17.75 -7.43
C ALA A 428 -7.64 18.94 -7.94
N LEU A 429 -8.30 20.00 -8.43
CA LEU A 429 -7.63 21.20 -8.90
C LEU A 429 -6.83 21.89 -7.78
N THR A 430 -7.38 21.92 -6.57
CA THR A 430 -6.71 22.48 -5.41
C THR A 430 -5.42 21.72 -5.07
N ILE A 431 -5.47 20.38 -5.04
CA ILE A 431 -4.27 19.56 -4.79
C ILE A 431 -3.22 19.79 -5.88
N LEU A 432 -3.61 19.72 -7.16
CA LEU A 432 -2.68 19.91 -8.28
C LEU A 432 -2.02 21.29 -8.24
N PHE A 433 -2.77 22.32 -7.86
CA PHE A 433 -2.25 23.68 -7.69
C PHE A 433 -1.24 23.79 -6.55
N LEU A 434 -1.54 23.14 -5.41
CA LEU A 434 -0.68 23.14 -4.22
C LEU A 434 0.63 22.37 -4.46
N LEU A 435 0.57 21.27 -5.20
CA LEU A 435 1.74 20.49 -5.63
C LEU A 435 2.60 21.26 -6.66
N GLY A 436 1.98 22.15 -7.45
CA GLY A 436 2.65 22.93 -8.48
C GLY A 436 2.52 22.35 -9.89
N ALA A 437 1.66 21.34 -10.07
CA ALA A 437 1.37 20.71 -11.36
C ALA A 437 0.57 21.62 -12.29
N ILE A 438 -0.26 22.52 -11.72
CA ILE A 438 -1.01 23.53 -12.45
C ILE A 438 -0.77 24.94 -11.88
N ASP A 439 -0.97 25.96 -12.72
CA ASP A 439 -0.84 27.37 -12.34
C ASP A 439 -2.16 27.98 -11.83
N ASN A 440 -2.13 29.29 -11.54
CA ASN A 440 -3.32 30.03 -11.05
C ASN A 440 -4.44 30.13 -12.11
N SER A 441 -4.12 29.98 -13.39
CA SER A 441 -5.10 29.90 -14.49
C SER A 441 -5.63 28.48 -14.69
N GLY A 442 -5.07 27.50 -13.98
CA GLY A 442 -5.41 26.09 -14.14
C GLY A 442 -4.77 25.44 -15.36
N GLU A 443 -3.73 26.04 -15.95
CA GLU A 443 -2.96 25.44 -17.04
C GLU A 443 -1.86 24.53 -16.46
N VAL A 444 -1.49 23.48 -17.20
CA VAL A 444 -0.45 22.53 -16.78
C VAL A 444 0.92 23.23 -16.84
N VAL A 445 1.66 23.15 -15.73
CA VAL A 445 3.00 23.76 -15.61
C VAL A 445 4.05 22.83 -16.21
N TYR A 446 4.84 23.33 -17.17
CA TYR A 446 5.96 22.58 -17.74
C TYR A 446 7.26 22.82 -16.95
N PRO A 447 8.08 21.79 -16.67
CA PRO A 447 7.84 20.36 -16.96
C PRO A 447 7.09 19.60 -15.85
N CYS A 448 6.91 20.20 -14.66
CA CYS A 448 6.35 19.54 -13.47
C CYS A 448 5.05 18.75 -13.74
N GLY A 449 4.00 19.42 -14.20
CA GLY A 449 2.70 18.81 -14.46
C GLY A 449 2.72 17.81 -15.62
N ASN A 450 3.53 18.04 -16.65
CA ASN A 450 3.68 17.10 -17.78
C ASN A 450 4.36 15.80 -17.37
N VAL A 451 5.42 15.89 -16.56
CA VAL A 451 6.11 14.72 -16.00
C VAL A 451 5.17 13.96 -15.08
N MET A 452 4.47 14.66 -14.18
CA MET A 452 3.50 14.05 -13.27
C MET A 452 2.35 13.35 -14.02
N ALA A 453 1.89 13.88 -15.15
CA ALA A 453 0.85 13.25 -15.97
C ALA A 453 1.32 11.98 -16.70
N GLU A 454 2.63 11.84 -16.98
CA GLU A 454 3.21 10.68 -17.65
C GLU A 454 3.56 9.54 -16.67
N LEU A 455 3.82 9.89 -15.41
CA LEU A 455 4.18 8.95 -14.35
C LEU A 455 2.96 8.11 -13.91
N PRO A 456 3.14 6.81 -13.62
CA PRO A 456 2.06 5.91 -13.19
C PRO A 456 1.80 5.95 -11.68
N PHE A 457 1.90 7.12 -11.07
CA PHE A 457 1.79 7.28 -9.62
C PHE A 457 0.75 8.33 -9.26
N THR A 458 0.35 8.33 -7.98
CA THR A 458 -0.47 9.42 -7.43
C THR A 458 0.25 10.76 -7.63
N PRO A 459 -0.48 11.90 -7.66
CA PRO A 459 0.14 13.20 -7.86
C PRO A 459 1.16 13.55 -6.78
N MET A 460 0.97 13.10 -5.53
CA MET A 460 1.94 13.32 -4.44
C MET A 460 3.25 12.56 -4.67
N LEU A 461 3.16 11.27 -5.00
CA LEU A 461 4.34 10.45 -5.28
C LEU A 461 5.05 10.85 -6.58
N SER A 462 4.29 11.26 -7.60
CA SER A 462 4.83 11.86 -8.83
C SER A 462 5.56 13.17 -8.55
N ASN A 463 5.00 14.02 -7.69
CA ASN A 463 5.63 15.27 -7.26
C ASN A 463 6.88 15.02 -6.40
N PHE A 464 6.91 13.96 -5.58
CA PHE A 464 8.11 13.52 -4.86
C PHE A 464 9.25 13.17 -5.82
N LEU A 465 8.96 12.34 -6.83
CA LEU A 465 9.97 12.00 -7.83
C LEU A 465 10.42 13.23 -8.62
N TYR A 466 9.51 14.14 -9.00
CA TYR A 466 9.89 15.37 -9.70
C TYR A 466 10.77 16.29 -8.83
N ARG A 467 10.35 16.60 -7.59
CA ARG A 467 11.09 17.50 -6.68
C ARG A 467 12.44 16.96 -6.25
N SER A 468 12.59 15.65 -6.20
CA SER A 468 13.90 15.02 -5.95
C SER A 468 14.96 15.42 -6.97
N THR A 469 14.56 15.72 -8.21
CA THR A 469 15.47 16.21 -9.26
C THR A 469 15.85 17.67 -9.05
N GLU A 470 15.00 18.48 -8.42
CA GLU A 470 15.29 19.89 -8.09
C GLU A 470 16.23 20.01 -6.88
N LEU A 471 16.15 19.05 -5.95
CA LEU A 471 16.91 19.05 -4.69
C LEU A 471 18.15 18.14 -4.70
N GLY A 472 18.35 17.34 -5.75
CA GLY A 472 19.55 16.52 -5.94
C GLY A 472 19.53 15.16 -5.20
N CYS A 473 18.36 14.55 -5.00
CA CYS A 473 18.19 13.24 -4.34
C CYS A 473 17.35 12.26 -5.17
N SER A 474 17.46 12.38 -6.50
CA SER A 474 16.63 11.66 -7.46
C SER A 474 16.94 10.17 -7.60
N GLU A 475 18.18 9.76 -7.34
CA GLU A 475 18.59 8.35 -7.35
C GLU A 475 17.94 7.56 -6.20
N GLU A 476 17.86 8.18 -5.03
CA GLU A 476 17.18 7.66 -3.85
C GLU A 476 15.67 7.63 -4.08
N ALA A 477 15.08 8.72 -4.57
CA ALA A 477 13.66 8.80 -4.85
C ALA A 477 13.19 7.79 -5.90
N LEU A 478 13.95 7.58 -6.98
CA LEU A 478 13.67 6.54 -8.00
C LEU A 478 13.59 5.15 -7.38
N THR A 479 14.48 4.87 -6.43
CA THR A 479 14.54 3.60 -5.72
C THR A 479 13.35 3.44 -4.78
N ILE A 480 13.03 4.48 -4.00
CA ILE A 480 11.87 4.50 -3.08
C ILE A 480 10.57 4.31 -3.86
N CYS A 481 10.33 5.08 -4.92
CA CYS A 481 9.12 4.96 -5.75
C CYS A 481 8.98 3.55 -6.36
N ALA A 482 10.08 2.93 -6.78
CA ALA A 482 10.05 1.57 -7.32
C ALA A 482 9.77 0.51 -6.25
N MET A 483 10.21 0.73 -5.01
CA MET A 483 9.97 -0.18 -3.88
C MET A 483 8.55 -0.05 -3.32
N LEU A 484 8.00 1.16 -3.27
CA LEU A 484 6.61 1.39 -2.85
C LEU A 484 5.61 0.65 -3.75
N ASP A 485 5.85 0.61 -5.06
CA ASP A 485 5.03 -0.15 -6.02
C ASP A 485 5.07 -1.68 -5.78
N MET A 486 6.07 -2.16 -5.04
CA MET A 486 6.31 -3.58 -4.75
C MET A 486 6.18 -3.92 -3.25
N GLN A 487 5.74 -2.97 -2.42
CA GLN A 487 5.86 -3.01 -0.95
C GLN A 487 5.30 -4.28 -0.29
N ASP A 488 4.18 -4.80 -0.81
CA ASP A 488 3.51 -5.98 -0.27
C ASP A 488 4.17 -7.30 -0.70
N MET A 489 4.99 -7.28 -1.75
CA MET A 489 5.70 -8.46 -2.28
C MET A 489 7.16 -8.56 -1.80
N VAL A 490 7.76 -7.44 -1.38
CA VAL A 490 9.20 -7.35 -1.06
C VAL A 490 9.57 -8.21 0.15
N LEU A 491 8.80 -8.16 1.22
CA LEU A 491 9.02 -8.97 2.42
C LEU A 491 8.09 -10.18 2.41
N LYS A 492 8.67 -11.38 2.60
CA LYS A 492 7.94 -12.64 2.67
C LYS A 492 7.19 -12.74 3.99
N ARG A 493 5.98 -12.19 4.01
CA ARG A 493 5.05 -12.40 5.13
C ARG A 493 4.60 -13.86 5.07
N GLY A 494 5.07 -14.67 6.00
CA GLY A 494 4.74 -16.09 6.09
C GLY A 494 3.25 -16.31 6.40
N ASN A 495 2.83 -17.57 6.51
CA ASN A 495 1.47 -17.88 6.93
C ASN A 495 1.32 -17.44 8.39
N THR A 496 0.43 -16.49 8.66
CA THR A 496 0.29 -15.72 9.92
C THR A 496 0.05 -16.56 11.19
N ASN A 497 -0.21 -17.85 11.01
CA ASN A 497 -0.51 -18.79 12.10
C ASN A 497 0.74 -19.31 12.84
N SER A 498 1.96 -19.02 12.40
CA SER A 498 3.19 -19.42 13.09
C SER A 498 3.87 -18.21 13.73
N LEU A 499 3.80 -18.11 15.07
CA LEU A 499 4.44 -17.06 15.88
C LEU A 499 5.91 -16.82 15.47
N HIS A 500 6.66 -17.90 15.29
CA HIS A 500 8.06 -17.89 14.84
C HIS A 500 8.30 -17.23 13.47
N GLN A 501 7.36 -17.36 12.52
CA GLN A 501 7.52 -16.67 11.22
C GLN A 501 7.29 -15.16 11.35
N THR A 502 6.38 -14.75 12.23
CA THR A 502 6.11 -13.34 12.53
C THR A 502 7.29 -12.69 13.25
N GLU A 503 7.85 -13.35 14.26
CA GLU A 503 9.04 -12.88 14.98
C GLU A 503 10.26 -12.76 14.05
N ARG A 504 10.46 -13.76 13.19
CA ARG A 504 11.53 -13.71 12.17
C ARG A 504 11.34 -12.57 11.18
N LEU A 505 10.11 -12.30 10.76
CA LEU A 505 9.80 -11.17 9.88
C LEU A 505 10.10 -9.86 10.59
N GLN A 506 9.69 -9.72 11.85
CA GLN A 506 9.93 -8.52 12.64
C GLN A 506 11.43 -8.28 12.87
N ALA A 507 12.20 -9.33 13.18
CA ALA A 507 13.65 -9.25 13.28
C ALA A 507 14.31 -8.85 11.95
N ALA A 508 13.84 -9.41 10.82
CA ALA A 508 14.32 -9.02 9.50
C ALA A 508 13.98 -7.56 9.17
N MET A 509 12.76 -7.10 9.49
CA MET A 509 12.33 -5.72 9.31
C MET A 509 13.21 -4.75 10.11
N LEU A 510 13.49 -5.07 11.38
CA LEU A 510 14.38 -4.26 12.22
C LEU A 510 15.79 -4.16 11.63
N GLY A 511 16.29 -5.22 10.97
CA GLY A 511 17.58 -5.18 10.26
C GLY A 511 17.63 -4.19 9.09
N PHE A 512 16.49 -3.72 8.60
CA PHE A 512 16.38 -2.74 7.52
C PHE A 512 15.85 -1.38 7.97
N ALA A 513 15.31 -1.30 9.19
CA ALA A 513 14.59 -0.15 9.69
C ALA A 513 15.49 1.09 9.76
N ALA A 514 14.99 2.19 9.22
CA ALA A 514 15.55 3.52 9.39
C ALA A 514 14.71 4.27 10.43
N MET A 515 15.37 5.00 11.35
CA MET A 515 14.66 5.79 12.37
C MET A 515 13.83 6.92 11.75
N GLU A 516 14.24 7.40 10.57
CA GLU A 516 13.53 8.41 9.81
C GLU A 516 12.18 7.88 9.26
N GLY A 517 12.10 6.59 8.94
CA GLY A 517 10.83 5.92 8.62
C GLY A 517 10.85 4.92 7.47
N ASP A 518 9.65 4.57 7.02
CA ASP A 518 9.40 3.45 6.10
C ASP A 518 10.06 3.65 4.74
N LEU A 519 10.02 4.88 4.20
CA LEU A 519 10.57 5.19 2.88
C LEU A 519 12.08 4.91 2.82
N LEU A 520 12.82 5.31 3.84
CA LEU A 520 14.26 5.02 3.94
C LEU A 520 14.52 3.54 4.26
N SER A 521 13.63 2.91 5.03
CA SER A 521 13.72 1.47 5.29
C SER A 521 13.60 0.66 4.00
N TYR A 522 12.65 1.00 3.11
CA TYR A 522 12.54 0.38 1.78
C TYR A 522 13.75 0.65 0.88
N PHE A 523 14.34 1.84 0.96
CA PHE A 523 15.60 2.14 0.29
C PHE A 523 16.73 1.21 0.78
N ASN A 524 16.86 1.02 2.10
CA ASN A 524 17.85 0.11 2.70
C ASN A 524 17.65 -1.33 2.23
N VAL A 525 16.40 -1.83 2.22
CA VAL A 525 16.07 -3.17 1.71
C VAL A 525 16.58 -3.33 0.28
N TYR A 526 16.30 -2.38 -0.60
CA TYR A 526 16.73 -2.46 -2.00
C TYR A 526 18.25 -2.47 -2.15
N GLN A 527 18.94 -1.55 -1.46
CA GLN A 527 20.40 -1.43 -1.56
C GLN A 527 21.10 -2.68 -1.05
N LEU A 528 20.70 -3.20 0.11
CA LEU A 528 21.26 -4.42 0.68
C LEU A 528 20.92 -5.65 -0.18
N ALA A 529 19.68 -5.74 -0.66
CA ALA A 529 19.28 -6.82 -1.56
C ALA A 529 20.04 -6.81 -2.89
N ARG A 530 20.38 -5.64 -3.42
CA ARG A 530 21.20 -5.49 -4.62
C ARG A 530 22.67 -5.84 -4.34
N TYR A 531 23.22 -5.34 -3.24
CA TYR A 531 24.60 -5.59 -2.84
C TYR A 531 24.88 -7.09 -2.62
N TYR A 532 24.06 -7.77 -1.81
CA TYR A 532 24.28 -9.18 -1.48
C TYR A 532 23.80 -10.18 -2.54
N ARG A 533 23.05 -9.74 -3.58
CA ARG A 533 22.61 -10.63 -4.66
C ARG A 533 23.79 -11.29 -5.38
N ASP A 534 24.86 -10.54 -5.60
CA ASP A 534 26.01 -10.96 -6.39
C ASP A 534 26.98 -11.85 -5.59
N GLU A 535 26.89 -11.82 -4.25
CA GLU A 535 27.84 -12.48 -3.34
C GLU A 535 27.22 -13.67 -2.59
N ASP A 536 25.96 -13.57 -2.16
CA ASP A 536 25.25 -14.62 -1.46
C ASP A 536 23.79 -14.76 -1.94
N SER A 537 23.60 -15.69 -2.88
CA SER A 537 22.28 -16.08 -3.38
C SER A 537 21.28 -16.53 -2.29
N LYS A 538 21.75 -16.94 -1.10
CA LYS A 538 20.90 -17.36 0.03
C LYS A 538 20.54 -16.21 0.98
N TRP A 539 21.21 -15.05 0.90
CA TRP A 539 21.00 -13.90 1.78
C TRP A 539 19.56 -13.42 1.76
N LEU A 540 18.97 -13.29 0.56
CA LEU A 540 17.57 -12.87 0.37
C LEU A 540 16.60 -13.82 1.08
N GLY A 541 16.87 -15.12 1.04
CA GLY A 541 16.06 -16.12 1.74
C GLY A 541 16.16 -16.00 3.26
N ARG A 542 17.37 -15.75 3.79
CA ARG A 542 17.61 -15.58 5.24
C ARG A 542 16.92 -14.34 5.81
N HIS A 543 16.95 -13.23 5.07
CA HIS A 543 16.36 -11.95 5.49
C HIS A 543 14.91 -11.76 5.01
N MET A 544 14.24 -12.85 4.60
CA MET A 544 12.84 -12.83 4.20
C MET A 544 12.53 -11.86 3.05
N VAL A 545 13.51 -11.58 2.19
CA VAL A 545 13.34 -10.72 1.01
C VAL A 545 12.97 -11.57 -0.22
N ASN A 546 12.00 -11.11 -0.99
CA ASN A 546 11.57 -11.77 -2.22
C ASN A 546 12.40 -11.30 -3.43
N ALA A 547 13.18 -12.22 -3.99
CA ALA A 547 14.01 -11.94 -5.16
C ALA A 547 13.22 -11.51 -6.40
N SER A 548 11.99 -12.00 -6.61
CA SER A 548 11.17 -11.59 -7.76
C SER A 548 10.71 -10.14 -7.62
N ALA A 549 10.34 -9.72 -6.41
CA ALA A 549 9.93 -8.36 -6.11
C ALA A 549 11.06 -7.35 -6.37
N ILE A 550 12.29 -7.66 -5.93
CA ILE A 550 13.44 -6.76 -6.17
C ILE A 550 13.76 -6.64 -7.68
N ARG A 551 13.66 -7.74 -8.46
CA ARG A 551 13.83 -7.68 -9.92
C ARG A 551 12.73 -6.86 -10.60
N ALA A 552 11.50 -6.95 -10.10
CA ALA A 552 10.39 -6.12 -10.59
C ALA A 552 10.64 -4.63 -10.27
N ALA A 553 11.09 -4.33 -9.05
CA ALA A 553 11.50 -2.98 -8.64
C ALA A 553 12.63 -2.43 -9.53
N GLU A 554 13.67 -3.22 -9.86
CA GLU A 554 14.74 -2.81 -10.78
C GLU A 554 14.21 -2.41 -12.16
N LYS A 555 13.27 -3.20 -12.70
CA LYS A 555 12.63 -2.92 -13.99
C LYS A 555 11.81 -1.63 -13.93
N LYS A 556 11.04 -1.43 -12.85
CA LYS A 556 10.26 -0.20 -12.63
C LYS A 556 11.17 1.00 -12.49
N ARG A 557 12.23 0.91 -11.67
CA ARG A 557 13.25 1.95 -11.51
C ARG A 557 13.88 2.36 -12.84
N ALA A 558 14.26 1.39 -13.68
CA ALA A 558 14.82 1.67 -15.01
C ALA A 558 13.81 2.36 -15.95
N HIS A 559 12.52 1.99 -15.85
CA HIS A 559 11.46 2.66 -16.61
C HIS A 559 11.27 4.12 -16.18
N LEU A 560 11.21 4.38 -14.87
CA LEU A 560 11.08 5.74 -14.32
C LEU A 560 12.29 6.62 -14.68
N ALA A 561 13.51 6.06 -14.58
CA ALA A 561 14.72 6.77 -14.99
C ALA A 561 14.71 7.13 -16.48
N ALA A 562 14.11 6.30 -17.34
CA ALA A 562 13.94 6.62 -18.76
C ALA A 562 12.97 7.80 -18.97
N ILE A 563 11.90 7.90 -18.19
CA ILE A 563 10.96 9.05 -18.22
C ILE A 563 11.67 10.33 -17.79
N LEU A 564 12.43 10.32 -16.69
CA LEU A 564 13.19 11.49 -16.25
C LEU A 564 14.19 11.94 -17.32
N LYS A 565 14.89 10.98 -17.95
CA LYS A 565 15.83 11.25 -19.04
C LYS A 565 15.15 11.84 -20.28
N LYS A 566 13.95 11.37 -20.64
CA LYS A 566 13.14 11.92 -21.74
C LYS A 566 12.85 13.40 -21.54
N HIS A 567 12.59 13.83 -20.30
CA HIS A 567 12.32 15.22 -19.93
C HIS A 567 13.57 16.02 -19.55
N GLN A 568 14.78 15.47 -19.76
CA GLN A 568 16.06 16.14 -19.49
C GLN A 568 16.25 16.53 -18.01
N LEU A 569 15.65 15.76 -17.09
CA LEU A 569 15.81 15.98 -15.65
C LEU A 569 17.09 15.28 -15.13
N PRO A 570 17.86 15.92 -14.22
CA PRO A 570 19.08 15.37 -13.68
C PRO A 570 18.81 14.13 -12.81
N GLN A 571 19.75 13.19 -12.84
CA GLN A 571 19.77 12.00 -12.01
C GLN A 571 20.99 12.09 -11.09
N GLU A 572 20.78 12.73 -9.95
CA GLU A 572 21.76 13.00 -8.90
C GLU A 572 21.40 12.26 -7.62
N SER A 573 22.42 11.90 -6.85
CA SER A 573 22.32 11.26 -5.53
C SER A 573 22.75 12.26 -4.46
N CYS A 574 22.02 12.28 -3.34
CA CYS A 574 22.35 13.14 -2.21
C CYS A 574 23.45 12.55 -1.29
N GLY A 575 23.94 11.33 -1.59
CA GLY A 575 24.92 10.63 -0.77
C GLY A 575 24.46 10.49 0.68
N ASP A 576 25.33 10.84 1.63
CA ASP A 576 25.05 10.73 3.07
C ASP A 576 24.11 11.82 3.61
N ASN A 577 23.68 12.79 2.79
CA ASN A 577 22.87 13.91 3.26
C ASN A 577 21.37 13.57 3.28
N VAL A 578 20.98 12.80 4.29
CA VAL A 578 19.58 12.36 4.51
C VAL A 578 18.62 13.54 4.68
N ALA A 579 19.09 14.69 5.18
CA ALA A 579 18.24 15.87 5.39
C ALA A 579 17.60 16.39 4.09
N VAL A 580 18.31 16.30 2.95
CA VAL A 580 17.78 16.69 1.63
C VAL A 580 16.63 15.79 1.20
N LEU A 581 16.78 14.49 1.42
CA LEU A 581 15.73 13.51 1.12
C LEU A 581 14.50 13.74 2.00
N MET A 582 14.70 13.96 3.31
CA MET A 582 13.61 14.25 4.25
C MET A 582 12.89 15.56 3.93
N GLU A 583 13.62 16.60 3.54
CA GLU A 583 13.04 17.85 3.06
C GLU A 583 12.22 17.62 1.78
N THR A 584 12.71 16.79 0.87
CA THR A 584 12.00 16.43 -0.37
C THR A 584 10.70 15.66 -0.10
N ILE A 585 10.74 14.67 0.81
CA ILE A 585 9.56 13.93 1.28
C ILE A 585 8.55 14.91 1.86
N PHE A 586 8.97 15.74 2.82
CA PHE A 586 8.08 16.71 3.45
C PHE A 586 7.45 17.67 2.44
N LYS A 587 8.24 18.26 1.53
CA LYS A 587 7.76 19.17 0.47
C LYS A 587 6.76 18.54 -0.49
N SER A 588 6.74 17.21 -0.57
CA SER A 588 5.92 16.47 -1.53
C SER A 588 4.64 15.92 -0.92
N PHE A 589 4.70 15.51 0.34
CA PHE A 589 3.61 14.90 1.09
C PHE A 589 3.03 15.81 2.19
N PHE A 590 3.29 17.13 2.14
CA PHE A 590 2.83 18.10 3.15
C PHE A 590 1.29 18.15 3.36
N LEU A 591 0.52 17.61 2.41
CA LEU A 591 -0.94 17.46 2.54
C LEU A 591 -1.34 16.30 3.48
N ASN A 592 -0.45 15.32 3.62
CA ASN A 592 -0.62 14.09 4.41
C ASN A 592 0.26 14.14 5.66
N VAL A 593 0.12 15.21 6.44
CA VAL A 593 0.79 15.36 7.74
C VAL A 593 -0.19 15.01 8.85
N ALA A 594 0.23 14.16 9.77
CA ALA A 594 -0.53 13.85 10.98
C ALA A 594 0.32 14.04 12.24
N CYS A 595 -0.34 14.31 13.35
CA CYS A 595 0.30 14.41 14.66
C CYS A 595 -0.57 13.77 15.73
N LYS A 596 0.05 13.38 16.85
CA LYS A 596 -0.68 12.71 17.94
C LYS A 596 -1.81 13.59 18.48
N GLU A 597 -2.95 12.97 18.76
CA GLU A 597 -4.18 13.67 19.20
C GLU A 597 -3.96 14.58 20.41
N HIS A 598 -3.12 14.17 21.37
CA HIS A 598 -2.84 14.96 22.57
C HIS A 598 -2.05 16.24 22.30
N LEU A 599 -1.20 16.26 21.26
CA LEU A 599 -0.46 17.46 20.84
C LEU A 599 -1.41 18.49 20.24
N VAL A 600 -2.40 18.04 19.46
CA VAL A 600 -3.45 18.92 18.90
C VAL A 600 -4.26 19.60 20.00
N LYS A 601 -4.70 18.84 21.02
CA LYS A 601 -5.44 19.40 22.17
C LYS A 601 -4.61 20.46 22.88
N THR A 602 -3.30 20.25 23.01
CA THR A 602 -2.38 21.22 23.59
C THR A 602 -2.29 22.49 22.73
N ILE A 603 -2.08 22.35 21.42
CA ILE A 603 -2.01 23.46 20.45
C ILE A 603 -3.28 24.31 20.42
N ILE A 604 -4.46 23.68 20.47
CA ILE A 604 -5.75 24.40 20.44
C ILE A 604 -5.98 25.16 21.76
N THR A 605 -5.49 24.62 22.87
CA THR A 605 -5.68 25.20 24.22
C THR A 605 -4.64 26.29 24.52
N SER A 606 -3.42 26.19 23.97
CA SER A 606 -2.30 27.10 24.22
C SER A 606 -2.31 28.33 23.31
N ARG A 607 -3.32 29.21 23.42
CA ARG A 607 -3.23 30.58 22.86
C ARG A 607 -2.23 31.49 23.58
N GLN A 608 -1.66 31.04 24.69
CA GLN A 608 -0.57 31.69 25.41
C GLN A 608 0.23 30.62 26.15
N LEU A 609 1.47 30.35 25.73
CA LEU A 609 2.67 30.41 26.58
C LEU A 609 3.89 29.86 25.83
N ASP A 610 4.99 30.60 25.91
CA ASP A 610 6.35 30.07 25.86
C ASP A 610 6.53 29.07 27.01
N VAL A 611 6.68 27.78 26.70
CA VAL A 611 7.23 26.79 27.64
C VAL A 611 8.03 25.78 26.86
N GLU A 612 9.32 25.65 27.21
CA GLU A 612 10.14 24.47 26.96
C GLU A 612 9.37 23.22 27.41
N LEU A 613 8.75 22.53 26.47
CA LEU A 613 8.02 21.29 26.73
C LEU A 613 9.02 20.13 26.84
N SER A 614 9.56 19.92 28.04
CA SER A 614 10.04 18.59 28.42
C SER A 614 8.83 17.66 28.52
N VAL A 615 8.62 16.83 27.50
CA VAL A 615 7.56 15.82 27.47
C VAL A 615 7.80 14.84 28.62
N LYS A 616 6.93 14.84 29.64
CA LYS A 616 6.84 13.74 30.60
C LYS A 616 6.17 12.57 29.89
N THR A 617 6.94 11.77 29.15
CA THR A 617 6.53 10.46 28.67
C THR A 617 6.41 9.52 29.86
N ARG A 618 5.18 9.26 30.29
CA ARG A 618 4.66 7.99 30.82
C ARG A 618 3.26 8.28 31.35
N VAL A 619 2.25 7.56 30.88
CA VAL A 619 0.95 7.50 31.57
C VAL A 619 1.22 6.71 32.84
N VAL A 620 0.92 7.32 33.97
CA VAL A 620 1.21 6.78 35.29
C VAL A 620 -0.13 6.45 35.95
N ASP A 621 -0.25 5.26 36.56
CA ASP A 621 -1.44 4.91 37.35
C ASP A 621 -1.58 5.79 38.60
N ASP A 622 -2.70 5.67 39.32
CA ASP A 622 -2.96 6.43 40.56
C ASP A 622 -1.91 6.18 41.66
N GLU A 623 -1.03 5.18 41.48
CA GLU A 623 0.04 4.79 42.41
C GLU A 623 1.44 5.24 41.98
N GLY A 624 1.61 5.88 40.82
CA GLY A 624 2.92 6.40 40.40
C GLY A 624 3.72 5.48 39.47
N ASN A 625 3.16 4.36 39.00
CA ASN A 625 3.82 3.42 38.09
C ASN A 625 3.53 3.71 36.62
N ALA A 626 4.56 3.65 35.78
CA ALA A 626 4.43 3.80 34.34
C ALA A 626 3.66 2.61 33.73
N ILE A 627 2.47 2.86 33.20
CA ILE A 627 1.72 1.86 32.45
C ILE A 627 2.34 1.79 31.04
N LEU A 628 3.02 0.69 30.72
CA LEU A 628 3.31 0.29 29.35
C LEU A 628 1.99 -0.18 28.71
N THR A 629 1.13 0.74 28.31
CA THR A 629 -0.01 0.34 27.48
C THR A 629 0.51 0.09 26.06
N ASN A 630 0.43 -1.15 25.61
CA ASN A 630 0.50 -1.54 24.19
C ASN A 630 -0.65 -0.94 23.35
N GLU A 631 -1.21 0.20 23.77
CA GLU A 631 -2.36 0.85 23.14
C GLU A 631 -1.88 1.79 22.03
N LEU A 632 -2.32 1.50 20.80
CA LEU A 632 -2.08 2.31 19.61
C LEU A 632 -2.50 3.76 19.86
N GLN A 633 -1.54 4.69 19.79
CA GLN A 633 -1.83 6.11 19.97
C GLN A 633 -2.52 6.69 18.72
N PRO A 634 -3.64 7.42 18.87
CA PRO A 634 -4.32 8.03 17.75
C PRO A 634 -3.61 9.31 17.28
N TYR A 635 -3.60 9.48 15.96
CA TYR A 635 -3.14 10.66 15.24
C TYR A 635 -4.32 11.40 14.62
N LEU A 636 -4.15 12.70 14.39
CA LEU A 636 -5.08 13.55 13.67
C LEU A 636 -4.36 14.21 12.49
N MET A 637 -5.08 14.33 11.37
CA MET A 637 -4.55 14.98 10.18
C MET A 637 -4.55 16.50 10.32
N VAL A 638 -3.43 17.15 9.99
CA VAL A 638 -3.25 18.60 10.15
C VAL A 638 -4.17 19.40 9.21
N SER A 639 -4.40 18.89 8.00
CA SER A 639 -5.30 19.52 7.01
C SER A 639 -6.77 19.51 7.45
N SER A 640 -7.15 18.59 8.36
CA SER A 640 -8.53 18.32 8.76
C SER A 640 -8.89 18.85 10.17
N LEU A 641 -8.04 19.68 10.80
CA LEU A 641 -8.10 20.13 12.21
C LEU A 641 -9.38 20.86 12.67
N ASP A 642 -10.49 20.81 11.92
CA ASP A 642 -11.82 21.10 12.43
C ASP A 642 -12.23 20.01 13.45
N ALA A 643 -12.29 20.40 14.73
CA ALA A 643 -12.42 19.52 15.89
C ALA A 643 -13.71 18.68 15.93
N THR A 644 -14.66 18.94 15.04
CA THR A 644 -15.94 18.22 14.96
C THR A 644 -15.95 17.11 13.91
N LYS A 645 -14.95 17.02 13.03
CA LYS A 645 -14.94 16.10 11.88
C LYS A 645 -13.66 15.29 11.70
N SER A 646 -12.56 15.61 12.38
CA SER A 646 -11.31 14.85 12.22
C SER A 646 -11.46 13.38 12.63
N ARG A 647 -11.18 12.45 11.71
CA ARG A 647 -11.08 11.02 12.03
C ARG A 647 -9.73 10.69 12.67
N ARG A 648 -9.72 9.69 13.54
CA ARG A 648 -8.49 9.15 14.15
C ARG A 648 -7.74 8.29 13.14
N LEU A 649 -6.44 8.48 13.11
CA LEU A 649 -5.48 7.75 12.28
C LEU A 649 -4.55 6.95 13.18
N TYR A 650 -4.12 5.78 12.73
CA TYR A 650 -3.17 4.92 13.42
C TYR A 650 -2.01 4.58 12.50
N ILE A 651 -0.83 4.25 13.01
CA ILE A 651 0.25 3.74 12.16
C ILE A 651 -0.06 2.28 11.84
N HIS A 652 -0.02 1.91 10.56
CA HIS A 652 -0.28 0.54 10.14
C HIS A 652 0.74 -0.43 10.79
N PRO A 653 0.31 -1.61 11.33
CA PRO A 653 1.22 -2.54 12.02
C PRO A 653 2.40 -3.06 11.19
N ALA A 654 2.26 -3.01 9.87
CA ALA A 654 3.34 -3.40 8.95
C ALA A 654 4.38 -2.31 8.67
N SER A 655 4.21 -1.12 9.24
CA SER A 655 5.21 -0.04 9.20
C SER A 655 6.43 -0.41 10.04
N PHE A 656 7.62 0.03 9.62
CA PHE A 656 8.84 -0.07 10.41
C PHE A 656 8.77 0.82 11.66
N LEU A 657 7.91 1.83 11.68
CA LEU A 657 7.70 2.75 12.81
C LEU A 657 6.52 2.38 13.72
N ALA A 658 5.91 1.20 13.55
CA ALA A 658 4.74 0.80 14.32
C ALA A 658 4.97 0.83 15.85
N ASN A 659 6.19 0.51 16.29
CA ASN A 659 6.56 0.48 17.71
C ASN A 659 7.09 1.83 18.25
N GLU A 660 7.75 2.64 17.40
CA GLU A 660 8.35 3.91 17.82
C GLU A 660 7.30 5.03 18.03
N GLN A 661 6.26 5.04 17.19
CA GLN A 661 5.15 6.02 17.22
C GLN A 661 5.63 7.47 17.44
N PRO A 662 6.28 8.10 16.44
CA PRO A 662 6.80 9.47 16.56
C PRO A 662 5.69 10.52 16.63
N ASP A 663 5.97 11.67 17.25
CA ASP A 663 4.95 12.70 17.52
C ASP A 663 4.30 13.33 16.27
N TRP A 664 5.09 13.49 15.21
CA TRP A 664 4.69 14.04 13.94
C TRP A 664 5.13 13.13 12.81
N VAL A 665 4.21 12.89 11.88
CA VAL A 665 4.43 11.99 10.77
C VAL A 665 3.93 12.58 9.47
N VAL A 666 4.59 12.16 8.41
CA VAL A 666 4.13 12.26 7.02
C VAL A 666 3.83 10.85 6.54
N PHE A 667 2.76 10.68 5.78
CA PHE A 667 2.40 9.37 5.24
C PHE A 667 2.02 9.47 3.76
N ASN A 668 2.17 8.37 3.03
CA ASN A 668 1.85 8.33 1.60
C ASN A 668 0.34 8.11 1.39
N GLU A 669 -0.21 7.09 2.06
CA GLU A 669 -1.58 6.63 1.87
C GLU A 669 -2.21 6.20 3.21
N SER A 670 -3.54 6.14 3.24
CA SER A 670 -4.29 5.67 4.40
C SER A 670 -5.30 4.60 3.99
N LEU A 671 -5.45 3.57 4.81
CA LEU A 671 -6.35 2.44 4.60
C LEU A 671 -7.41 2.39 5.70
N ASP A 672 -8.67 2.12 5.34
CA ASP A 672 -9.70 1.78 6.32
C ASP A 672 -9.71 0.27 6.57
N ILE A 673 -9.39 -0.13 7.79
CA ILE A 673 -9.44 -1.51 8.26
C ILE A 673 -10.46 -1.56 9.40
N ASN A 674 -11.62 -2.18 9.15
CA ASN A 674 -12.69 -2.38 10.12
C ASN A 674 -13.21 -1.09 10.79
N GLY A 675 -13.22 0.04 10.07
CA GLY A 675 -13.71 1.33 10.57
C GLY A 675 -12.62 2.17 11.26
N GLU A 676 -11.39 1.68 11.33
CA GLU A 676 -10.21 2.43 11.78
C GLU A 676 -9.32 2.77 10.60
N LEU A 677 -8.78 3.99 10.58
CA LEU A 677 -7.91 4.44 9.50
C LEU A 677 -6.44 4.25 9.89
N TYR A 678 -5.69 3.55 9.04
CA TYR A 678 -4.28 3.25 9.21
C TYR A 678 -3.44 3.96 8.15
N MET A 679 -2.43 4.71 8.57
CA MET A 679 -1.43 5.35 7.73
C MET A 679 -0.37 4.33 7.30
N ARG A 680 -0.01 4.35 6.02
CA ARG A 680 1.10 3.58 5.44
C ARG A 680 2.24 4.48 4.97
N ASP A 681 3.42 3.89 4.85
CA ASP A 681 4.66 4.52 4.41
C ASP A 681 5.00 5.75 5.25
N VAL A 682 5.02 5.52 6.55
CA VAL A 682 5.12 6.58 7.56
C VAL A 682 6.56 7.04 7.68
N THR A 683 6.76 8.35 7.66
CA THR A 683 8.05 9.01 7.84
C THR A 683 7.95 10.00 9.00
N ALA A 684 8.84 9.86 9.98
CA ALA A 684 8.91 10.75 11.13
C ALA A 684 9.41 12.13 10.69
N ILE A 685 8.78 13.20 11.17
CA ILE A 685 9.20 14.57 10.88
C ILE A 685 9.31 15.42 12.13
N GLN A 686 10.11 16.47 12.04
CA GLN A 686 10.20 17.53 13.05
C GLN A 686 9.68 18.84 12.44
N PRO A 687 8.53 19.37 12.89
CA PRO A 687 7.89 20.52 12.25
C PRO A 687 8.72 21.80 12.24
N GLU A 688 9.62 21.93 13.21
CA GLU A 688 10.48 23.12 13.39
C GLU A 688 11.57 23.21 12.31
N THR A 689 12.00 22.07 11.78
CA THR A 689 13.13 21.94 10.87
C THR A 689 12.77 22.35 9.44
N TYR A 690 11.50 22.22 9.05
CA TYR A 690 11.09 22.39 7.65
C TYR A 690 10.32 23.69 7.44
N THR A 691 10.85 24.54 6.55
CA THR A 691 10.17 25.75 6.06
C THR A 691 9.71 25.52 4.63
N TYR A 692 8.42 25.72 4.34
CA TYR A 692 7.89 25.64 2.97
C TYR A 692 7.39 27.02 2.53
N LYS A 693 7.97 27.54 1.43
CA LYS A 693 7.64 28.87 0.85
C LYS A 693 7.64 30.02 1.87
N GLY A 694 8.53 29.97 2.86
CA GLY A 694 8.66 30.99 3.91
C GLY A 694 7.65 30.88 5.07
N LEU A 695 6.74 29.91 5.07
CA LEU A 695 5.94 29.54 6.24
C LEU A 695 6.64 28.43 7.02
N ARG A 696 6.82 28.65 8.34
CA ARG A 696 7.05 27.56 9.29
C ARG A 696 5.76 26.75 9.41
N LEU A 697 5.84 25.43 9.54
CA LEU A 697 4.67 24.57 9.79
C LEU A 697 3.81 25.09 10.95
N THR A 698 4.45 25.66 11.98
CA THR A 698 3.80 26.37 13.09
C THR A 698 2.87 27.49 12.62
N SER A 699 3.28 28.29 11.63
CA SER A 699 2.43 29.37 11.08
C SER A 699 1.21 28.87 10.28
N CYS A 700 1.29 27.68 9.66
CA CYS A 700 0.13 27.02 9.02
C CYS A 700 -0.86 26.50 10.09
N ILE A 701 -0.34 25.93 11.18
CA ILE A 701 -1.13 25.45 12.32
C ILE A 701 -1.85 26.61 13.02
N TYR A 702 -1.18 27.76 13.22
CA TYR A 702 -1.79 28.96 13.79
C TYR A 702 -2.91 29.53 12.91
N CYS A 703 -2.76 29.51 11.57
CA CYS A 703 -3.79 29.98 10.65
C CYS A 703 -5.02 29.06 10.56
N ALA A 704 -4.83 27.74 10.72
CA ALA A 704 -5.91 26.74 10.75
C ALA A 704 -6.89 26.95 11.93
N SER A 705 -6.45 27.58 13.02
CA SER A 705 -7.28 27.88 14.19
C SER A 705 -8.21 29.10 14.03
N SER A 706 -8.00 29.90 12.98
CA SER A 706 -8.92 30.97 12.60
C SER A 706 -9.99 30.38 11.68
N LYS A 707 -11.25 30.83 11.76
CA LYS A 707 -12.40 30.33 10.96
C LYS A 707 -12.22 30.44 9.43
N ASN A 708 -11.06 30.83 8.93
CA ASN A 708 -10.73 30.83 7.51
C ASN A 708 -10.04 29.51 7.17
N ASN A 709 -10.62 28.75 6.25
CA ASN A 709 -10.05 27.53 5.69
C ASN A 709 -8.54 27.72 5.43
N VAL A 710 -7.71 26.77 5.84
CA VAL A 710 -6.25 26.75 5.59
C VAL A 710 -5.92 27.06 4.12
N LEU A 711 -6.79 26.60 3.21
CA LEU A 711 -6.77 26.88 1.77
C LEU A 711 -6.85 28.37 1.41
N THR A 712 -7.66 29.15 2.12
CA THR A 712 -7.83 30.61 1.92
C THR A 712 -6.55 31.38 2.28
N THR A 713 -5.85 30.96 3.32
CA THR A 713 -4.58 31.57 3.75
C THR A 713 -3.44 31.29 2.76
N PHE A 714 -3.39 30.06 2.21
CA PHE A 714 -2.49 29.73 1.10
C PHE A 714 -2.82 30.52 -0.18
N PHE A 715 -4.11 30.75 -0.46
CA PHE A 715 -4.59 31.58 -1.57
C PHE A 715 -4.14 33.05 -1.45
N LEU A 716 -4.20 33.63 -0.25
CA LEU A 716 -3.84 35.03 0.00
C LEU A 716 -2.33 35.30 -0.10
N TYR A 717 -1.46 34.34 0.26
CA TYR A 717 -0.01 34.58 0.30
C TYR A 717 0.68 34.47 -1.07
N ARG A 718 0.12 33.71 -2.02
CA ARG A 718 0.64 33.70 -3.41
C ARG A 718 0.40 35.04 -4.12
N PHE A 719 -0.59 35.83 -3.68
CA PHE A 719 -0.91 37.14 -4.25
C PHE A 719 -0.03 38.29 -3.74
N THR A 720 0.66 38.14 -2.61
CA THR A 720 1.46 39.23 -2.02
C THR A 720 2.95 39.18 -2.39
N SER A 721 3.42 38.10 -3.04
CA SER A 721 4.80 37.99 -3.53
C SER A 721 4.90 38.29 -5.03
N GLY A 722 4.34 39.41 -5.46
CA GLY A 722 4.63 40.02 -6.75
C GLY A 722 5.96 40.79 -6.69
N ARG A 723 7.09 40.10 -6.91
CA ARG A 723 8.34 40.76 -7.32
C ARG A 723 8.95 40.03 -8.51
N ASN A 724 9.07 40.79 -9.60
CA ASN A 724 9.70 40.39 -10.86
C ASN A 724 11.12 39.85 -10.60
N LEU A 725 11.46 38.70 -11.19
CA LEU A 725 12.85 38.24 -11.31
C LEU A 725 13.60 39.15 -12.29
N PRO A 726 14.83 39.61 -11.97
CA PRO A 726 15.75 40.09 -13.00
C PRO A 726 16.51 38.91 -13.64
N PRO A 727 17.00 39.08 -14.88
CA PRO A 727 17.62 38.00 -15.62
C PRO A 727 19.06 37.71 -15.15
N THR A 728 19.47 36.48 -15.42
CA THR A 728 20.77 35.87 -15.17
C THR A 728 21.94 36.69 -15.73
N SER A 729 22.88 37.11 -14.88
CA SER A 729 24.32 37.09 -15.20
C SER A 729 25.18 37.48 -13.99
N GLN A 730 26.18 36.65 -13.71
CA GLN A 730 27.53 37.04 -13.28
C GLN A 730 27.77 37.52 -11.83
N ILE A 731 28.48 36.67 -11.06
CA ILE A 731 29.84 36.87 -10.50
C ILE A 731 29.99 36.31 -9.08
N PHE A 732 30.89 35.32 -8.97
CA PHE A 732 31.56 34.86 -7.75
C PHE A 732 32.22 36.02 -6.99
N LYS A 733 32.08 36.04 -5.66
CA LYS A 733 33.18 36.39 -4.73
C LYS A 733 32.84 35.97 -3.30
N GLN A 734 33.78 35.27 -2.68
CA GLN A 734 33.84 34.99 -1.24
C GLN A 734 33.89 36.29 -0.42
N PRO A 735 33.61 36.20 0.89
CA PRO A 735 34.46 36.95 1.81
C PRO A 735 34.94 36.14 3.03
N GLU A 736 36.11 36.58 3.48
CA GLU A 736 36.90 36.13 4.62
C GLU A 736 36.31 36.55 5.97
N ARG A 737 36.88 35.96 7.02
CA ARG A 737 36.69 36.22 8.46
C ARG A 737 36.91 37.69 8.83
N HIS A 738 36.18 38.16 9.85
CA HIS A 738 36.74 39.01 10.90
C HIS A 738 35.96 38.87 12.22
N GLU A 739 36.71 38.79 13.31
CA GLU A 739 36.30 38.88 14.72
C GLU A 739 35.86 40.31 15.07
N GLU A 740 34.91 40.48 16.00
CA GLU A 740 35.09 41.19 17.29
C GLU A 740 33.77 41.57 17.98
N SER A 741 33.78 41.34 19.31
CA SER A 741 33.21 42.10 20.44
C SER A 741 31.72 42.45 20.52
N GLU A 742 31.09 41.78 21.48
CA GLU A 742 30.31 42.28 22.64
C GLU A 742 29.65 43.66 22.65
N ASP A 743 28.46 43.62 23.27
CA ASP A 743 27.70 44.67 23.95
C ASP A 743 27.08 45.77 23.12
N LYS A 744 25.72 45.73 22.97
CA LYS A 744 24.84 46.72 23.62
C LYS A 744 23.31 46.63 23.34
N PHE A 745 22.56 46.88 24.43
CA PHE A 745 21.15 47.34 24.59
C PHE A 745 20.02 46.30 24.41
N MET A 746 19.23 45.89 25.44
CA MET A 746 18.42 46.59 26.47
C MET A 746 17.26 47.45 25.91
N TYR A 747 16.07 46.84 25.79
CA TYR A 747 14.70 47.41 25.98
C TYR A 747 13.70 46.29 25.60
N LEU A 748 12.96 45.63 26.48
CA LEU A 748 11.74 46.07 27.14
C LEU A 748 11.20 44.87 27.91
N GLN A 749 10.89 45.02 29.20
CA GLN A 749 9.55 44.79 29.75
C GLN A 749 9.61 44.78 31.28
N SER A 750 9.36 45.98 31.81
CA SER A 750 8.68 46.15 33.07
C SER A 750 7.20 45.82 32.89
N ARG A 751 6.64 44.90 33.68
CA ARG A 751 5.47 45.11 34.58
C ARG A 751 4.92 43.78 35.08
N PHE A 752 4.36 43.84 36.29
CA PHE A 752 3.79 42.78 37.14
C PHE A 752 4.88 42.01 37.94
N ALA A 753 4.96 42.06 39.27
CA ALA A 753 3.97 42.40 40.29
C ALA A 753 4.64 42.93 41.58
N GLN A 754 3.98 43.87 42.26
CA GLN A 754 4.06 44.06 43.72
C GLN A 754 3.23 42.92 44.35
N GLU A 755 3.58 42.30 45.48
CA GLU A 755 3.71 42.78 46.87
C GLU A 755 4.36 41.65 47.73
N PRO A 756 4.48 41.75 49.07
CA PRO A 756 5.08 42.79 49.91
C PRO A 756 6.24 42.26 50.77
N SER A 757 6.91 43.19 51.45
CA SER A 757 8.04 43.01 52.36
C SER A 757 7.77 42.14 53.59
N ALA A 758 8.63 41.15 53.85
CA ALA A 758 8.87 40.58 55.17
C ALA A 758 10.36 40.70 55.54
N GLN A 759 10.65 41.28 56.69
CA GLN A 759 12.01 41.47 57.21
C GLN A 759 12.62 40.14 57.67
N PRO A 760 13.89 39.82 57.39
CA PRO A 760 14.54 38.65 57.97
C PRO A 760 15.09 38.99 59.37
N LEU A 761 14.67 38.21 60.36
CA LEU A 761 15.33 38.10 61.66
C LEU A 761 16.57 37.22 61.53
N LYS A 762 17.62 37.63 62.25
CA LYS A 762 19.00 37.15 62.21
C LYS A 762 19.23 35.76 62.81
N GLU A 763 20.29 35.12 62.28
CA GLU A 763 21.30 34.33 62.99
C GLU A 763 20.83 33.07 63.75
N ALA A 764 20.62 31.97 63.03
CA ALA A 764 20.81 30.61 63.58
C ALA A 764 21.10 29.47 62.55
N ASP A 765 21.18 29.72 61.24
CA ASP A 765 21.17 28.62 60.23
C ASP A 765 22.46 28.44 59.39
N SER A 766 23.57 29.09 59.75
CA SER A 766 24.81 29.03 58.94
C SER A 766 25.46 27.64 58.89
N ILE A 767 25.29 26.80 59.92
CA ILE A 767 25.91 25.47 59.95
C ILE A 767 25.02 24.43 59.24
N GLY A 768 23.70 24.53 59.42
CA GLY A 768 22.73 23.63 58.77
C GLY A 768 22.70 23.81 57.25
N THR A 769 22.75 25.04 56.76
CA THR A 769 22.81 25.35 55.32
C THR A 769 24.12 24.87 54.66
N THR A 770 25.25 24.96 55.37
CA THR A 770 26.55 24.48 54.86
C THR A 770 26.61 22.95 54.82
N LEU A 771 26.09 22.27 55.85
CA LEU A 771 26.00 20.80 55.87
C LEU A 771 25.01 20.27 54.82
N PHE A 772 23.89 20.96 54.61
CA PHE A 772 22.92 20.62 53.57
C PHE A 772 23.50 20.83 52.17
N GLY A 773 24.26 21.91 51.95
CA GLY A 773 25.01 22.14 50.71
C GLY A 773 26.05 21.06 50.43
N LEU A 774 26.79 20.62 51.46
CA LEU A 774 27.75 19.51 51.34
C LEU A 774 27.05 18.19 51.01
N PHE A 775 25.90 17.93 51.61
CA PHE A 775 25.10 16.74 51.33
C PHE A 775 24.60 16.73 49.88
N ILE A 776 24.07 17.87 49.38
CA ILE A 776 23.65 18.01 47.98
C ILE A 776 24.84 17.84 47.04
N ALA A 777 26.01 18.38 47.37
CA ALA A 777 27.21 18.24 46.54
C ALA A 777 27.69 16.78 46.47
N LEU A 778 27.74 16.08 47.61
CA LEU A 778 28.09 14.66 47.66
C LEU A 778 27.07 13.78 46.93
N PHE A 779 25.78 14.10 47.07
CA PHE A 779 24.70 13.41 46.36
C PHE A 779 24.75 13.68 44.85
N GLY A 780 25.06 14.92 44.45
CA GLY A 780 25.26 15.30 43.05
C GLY A 780 26.48 14.60 42.43
N ILE A 781 27.59 14.47 43.17
CA ILE A 781 28.78 13.74 42.72
C ILE A 781 28.47 12.24 42.57
N THR A 782 27.81 11.62 43.56
CA THR A 782 27.44 10.20 43.47
C THR A 782 26.46 9.92 42.34
N PHE A 783 25.49 10.82 42.12
CA PHE A 783 24.57 10.74 40.98
C PHE A 783 25.29 10.92 39.64
N ALA A 784 26.30 11.81 39.56
CA ALA A 784 27.08 12.06 38.35
C ALA A 784 28.14 10.97 38.07
N CYS A 785 28.60 10.23 39.09
CA CYS A 785 29.64 9.20 38.94
C CYS A 785 29.23 8.08 37.98
N VAL A 786 27.96 7.65 37.99
CA VAL A 786 27.47 6.58 37.10
C VAL A 786 27.49 7.02 35.62
N PRO A 787 26.87 8.14 35.21
CA PRO A 787 26.92 8.58 33.81
C PRO A 787 28.33 8.99 33.36
N LEU A 788 29.18 9.53 34.25
CA LEU A 788 30.59 9.81 33.92
C LEU A 788 31.41 8.53 33.71
N TYR A 789 31.18 7.50 34.53
CA TYR A 789 31.83 6.19 34.37
C TYR A 789 31.35 5.50 33.09
N GLU A 790 30.05 5.54 32.79
CA GLU A 790 29.50 5.01 31.53
C GLU A 790 30.09 5.73 30.31
N PHE A 791 30.18 7.07 30.34
CA PHE A 791 30.79 7.85 29.28
C PHE A 791 32.27 7.48 29.08
N PHE A 792 33.03 7.35 30.17
CA PHE A 792 34.42 6.92 30.13
C PHE A 792 34.57 5.52 29.53
N CYS A 793 33.77 4.54 29.96
CA CYS A 793 33.79 3.17 29.44
C CYS A 793 33.41 3.10 27.96
N GLN A 794 32.40 3.85 27.51
CA GLN A 794 31.98 3.92 26.11
C GLN A 794 33.02 4.58 25.20
N GLN A 795 33.76 5.58 25.70
CA GLN A 795 34.78 6.26 24.91
C GLN A 795 36.10 5.48 24.84
N SER A 796 36.46 4.78 25.92
CA SER A 796 37.74 4.06 26.03
C SER A 796 37.69 2.60 25.58
N GLY A 797 36.49 1.99 25.50
CA GLY A 797 36.34 0.56 25.24
C GLY A 797 36.78 -0.34 26.40
N TYR A 798 36.94 0.22 27.61
CA TYR A 798 37.41 -0.49 28.80
C TYR A 798 36.52 -1.73 29.11
N MET A 799 37.14 -2.89 29.37
CA MET A 799 36.47 -4.20 29.50
C MET A 799 35.60 -4.62 28.29
N GLY A 800 36.01 -4.25 27.07
CA GLY A 800 35.30 -4.64 25.84
C GLY A 800 33.92 -3.98 25.68
N THR A 801 33.67 -2.85 26.36
CA THR A 801 32.40 -2.11 26.31
C THR A 801 32.18 -1.48 24.93
N THR A 802 31.03 -1.74 24.31
CA THR A 802 30.69 -1.28 22.96
C THR A 802 30.04 0.10 22.94
N LYS A 803 30.19 0.83 21.82
CA LYS A 803 29.47 2.09 21.59
C LYS A 803 28.04 1.81 21.12
N LYS A 804 27.08 2.59 21.63
CA LYS A 804 25.72 2.69 21.06
C LYS A 804 25.71 3.83 20.05
N VAL A 805 25.58 3.53 18.77
CA VAL A 805 25.57 4.54 17.70
C VAL A 805 24.13 4.85 17.28
N LYS A 806 23.79 6.15 17.19
CA LYS A 806 22.46 6.66 16.83
C LYS A 806 22.20 6.76 15.32
N THR A 807 23.16 6.36 14.49
CA THR A 807 23.08 6.50 13.02
C THR A 807 23.89 5.41 12.34
N TYR A 808 23.20 4.61 11.52
CA TYR A 808 23.82 3.63 10.64
C TYR A 808 24.58 4.33 9.51
N LYS A 809 25.84 3.97 9.26
CA LYS A 809 26.60 4.42 8.07
C LYS A 809 26.69 3.27 7.09
N MET A 810 26.37 3.52 5.82
CA MET A 810 26.49 2.52 4.76
C MET A 810 27.93 2.00 4.63
N PRO A 811 28.12 0.73 4.20
CA PRO A 811 29.43 0.21 3.87
C PRO A 811 30.04 1.04 2.72
N PRO A 812 31.35 1.33 2.74
CA PRO A 812 32.01 2.05 1.64
C PRO A 812 31.94 1.25 0.33
N GLU A 813 31.79 1.96 -0.80
CA GLU A 813 31.71 1.43 -2.17
C GLU A 813 32.90 0.53 -2.58
N LYS A 814 34.03 0.68 -1.87
CA LYS A 814 35.19 -0.20 -1.97
C LYS A 814 35.27 -1.01 -0.69
N ARG A 815 35.19 -2.35 -0.82
CA ARG A 815 35.56 -3.28 0.25
C ARG A 815 36.85 -2.77 0.89
N GLY A 816 36.82 -2.54 2.20
CA GLY A 816 38.05 -2.28 2.95
C GLY A 816 39.04 -3.41 2.68
N GLU A 817 40.29 -3.07 2.39
CA GLU A 817 41.36 -4.02 2.02
C GLU A 817 41.66 -5.05 3.14
N ARG A 818 41.05 -4.90 4.32
CA ARG A 818 41.27 -5.72 5.51
C ARG A 818 39.96 -6.28 6.04
N ILE A 819 39.99 -7.58 6.34
CA ILE A 819 38.84 -8.41 6.70
C ILE A 819 39.05 -8.91 8.13
N PHE A 820 37.98 -8.95 8.93
CA PHE A 820 37.99 -9.44 10.30
C PHE A 820 37.22 -10.76 10.43
N GLU A 821 37.79 -11.73 11.11
CA GLU A 821 37.12 -12.97 11.51
C GLU A 821 36.51 -12.79 12.91
N ILE A 822 35.18 -12.86 13.00
CA ILE A 822 34.43 -12.79 14.25
C ILE A 822 34.09 -14.19 14.72
N ASP A 823 34.71 -14.64 15.81
CA ASP A 823 34.41 -15.91 16.45
C ASP A 823 33.31 -15.75 17.50
N PHE A 824 32.35 -16.68 17.52
CA PHE A 824 31.28 -16.69 18.50
C PHE A 824 31.52 -17.78 19.55
N VAL A 825 31.62 -17.38 20.81
CA VAL A 825 31.83 -18.29 21.95
C VAL A 825 30.68 -18.14 22.93
N THR A 826 30.21 -19.26 23.49
CA THR A 826 29.11 -19.26 24.45
C THR A 826 29.49 -19.97 25.75
N HIS A 827 28.96 -19.44 26.84
CA HIS A 827 28.96 -20.04 28.16
C HIS A 827 27.54 -19.94 28.74
N SER A 828 27.13 -20.92 29.54
CA SER A 828 25.83 -20.90 30.21
C SER A 828 26.01 -21.36 31.65
N HIS A 829 25.58 -20.53 32.59
CA HIS A 829 25.43 -20.92 34.00
C HIS A 829 24.02 -21.49 34.28
N LEU A 830 23.17 -21.56 33.26
CA LEU A 830 21.84 -22.17 33.29
C LEU A 830 21.90 -23.60 32.76
N LYS A 831 20.88 -24.41 33.08
CA LYS A 831 20.64 -25.73 32.45
C LYS A 831 20.06 -25.59 31.03
N TRP A 832 20.58 -24.63 30.27
CA TRP A 832 20.26 -24.40 28.88
C TRP A 832 21.35 -24.96 27.98
N ASP A 833 20.98 -25.63 26.89
CA ASP A 833 21.89 -25.88 25.78
C ASP A 833 21.98 -24.60 24.95
N PHE A 834 23.00 -23.77 25.22
CA PHE A 834 23.22 -22.49 24.56
C PHE A 834 24.47 -22.51 23.68
N LYS A 835 24.27 -22.41 22.36
CA LYS A 835 25.33 -22.55 21.36
C LYS A 835 25.17 -21.55 20.20
N PRO A 836 26.26 -21.11 19.58
CA PRO A 836 26.15 -20.25 18.41
C PRO A 836 25.73 -21.10 17.19
N ALA A 837 24.79 -20.60 16.39
CA ALA A 837 24.34 -21.29 15.18
C ALA A 837 25.42 -21.30 14.09
N GLN A 838 26.22 -20.22 14.04
CA GLN A 838 27.44 -20.12 13.24
C GLN A 838 28.66 -19.89 14.14
N ARG A 839 29.75 -20.63 13.89
CA ARG A 839 30.97 -20.59 14.75
C ARG A 839 31.81 -19.33 14.54
N ASN A 840 31.90 -18.87 13.29
CA ASN A 840 32.60 -17.65 12.93
C ASN A 840 31.89 -16.98 11.74
N VAL A 841 32.08 -15.66 11.62
CA VAL A 841 31.67 -14.89 10.44
C VAL A 841 32.79 -13.93 10.06
N VAL A 842 33.02 -13.80 8.76
CA VAL A 842 34.06 -12.97 8.17
C VAL A 842 33.43 -11.68 7.67
N ILE A 843 33.89 -10.52 8.17
CA ILE A 843 33.25 -9.22 7.94
C ILE A 843 34.26 -8.13 7.58
N GLY A 844 33.86 -7.18 6.73
CA GLY A 844 34.60 -5.95 6.49
C GLY A 844 34.30 -4.87 7.54
N ALA A 845 35.20 -3.89 7.70
CA ALA A 845 34.89 -2.70 8.48
C ALA A 845 33.77 -1.89 7.80
N GLY A 846 32.73 -1.52 8.56
CA GLY A 846 31.49 -0.90 8.09
C GLY A 846 30.40 -1.88 7.65
N GLU A 847 30.69 -3.18 7.61
CA GLU A 847 29.73 -4.21 7.20
C GLU A 847 28.84 -4.65 8.37
N THR A 848 27.54 -4.74 8.13
CA THR A 848 26.55 -5.21 9.11
C THR A 848 26.35 -6.70 8.98
N THR A 849 26.39 -7.40 10.11
CA THR A 849 26.30 -8.85 10.17
C THR A 849 25.27 -9.28 11.20
N LEU A 850 24.41 -10.21 10.78
CA LEU A 850 23.44 -10.89 11.62
C LEU A 850 23.97 -12.29 11.96
N ALA A 851 24.05 -12.58 13.25
CA ALA A 851 24.47 -13.86 13.80
C ALA A 851 23.38 -14.42 14.72
N PHE A 852 23.10 -15.72 14.65
CA PHE A 852 22.14 -16.40 15.52
C PHE A 852 22.80 -17.25 16.59
N TYR A 853 22.17 -17.33 17.76
CA TYR A 853 22.48 -18.29 18.81
C TYR A 853 21.25 -19.13 19.10
N THR A 854 21.41 -20.41 19.38
CA THR A 854 20.30 -21.30 19.76
C THR A 854 20.37 -21.55 21.26
N ALA A 855 19.26 -21.32 21.96
CA ALA A 855 19.09 -21.61 23.38
C ALA A 855 17.95 -22.62 23.56
N LYS A 856 18.22 -23.71 24.27
CA LYS A 856 17.20 -24.72 24.61
C LYS A 856 17.13 -24.97 26.10
N ASN A 857 15.94 -24.87 26.67
CA ASN A 857 15.74 -25.22 28.07
C ASN A 857 15.63 -26.74 28.26
N LEU A 858 16.52 -27.32 29.06
CA LEU A 858 16.56 -28.76 29.35
C LEU A 858 15.83 -29.14 30.64
N THR A 859 15.21 -28.19 31.34
CA THR A 859 14.50 -28.44 32.61
C THR A 859 13.00 -28.65 32.39
N ASP A 860 12.34 -29.26 33.39
CA ASP A 860 10.89 -29.46 33.42
C ASP A 860 10.12 -28.23 33.97
N GLU A 861 10.84 -27.16 34.32
CA GLU A 861 10.30 -25.89 34.81
C GLU A 861 10.77 -24.73 33.90
N PRO A 862 9.97 -23.64 33.78
CA PRO A 862 10.41 -22.46 33.05
C PRO A 862 11.55 -21.76 33.79
N VAL A 863 12.55 -21.31 33.04
CA VAL A 863 13.73 -20.62 33.59
C VAL A 863 13.84 -19.26 32.91
N ILE A 864 14.17 -18.23 33.69
CA ILE A 864 14.41 -16.89 33.18
C ILE A 864 15.92 -16.63 33.19
N GLY A 865 16.47 -16.31 32.02
CA GLY A 865 17.89 -16.06 31.83
C GLY A 865 18.16 -14.65 31.33
N VAL A 866 19.27 -14.06 31.77
CA VAL A 866 19.81 -12.80 31.25
C VAL A 866 21.22 -13.03 30.69
N ALA A 867 21.51 -12.46 29.54
CA ALA A 867 22.81 -12.61 28.89
C ALA A 867 23.69 -11.36 29.08
N ALA A 868 24.96 -11.61 29.43
CA ALA A 868 26.04 -10.63 29.31
C ALA A 868 26.99 -11.06 28.19
N TYR A 869 27.72 -10.10 27.62
CA TYR A 869 28.67 -10.37 26.53
C TYR A 869 30.00 -9.65 26.75
N HIS A 870 31.04 -10.11 26.06
CA HIS A 870 32.37 -9.52 26.08
C HIS A 870 33.03 -9.63 24.70
N VAL A 871 33.77 -8.60 24.29
CA VAL A 871 34.51 -8.56 23.01
C VAL A 871 36.00 -8.64 23.28
N ILE A 872 36.70 -9.56 22.62
CA ILE A 872 38.15 -9.78 22.78
C ILE A 872 38.83 -9.58 21.42
N PRO A 873 39.94 -8.83 21.30
CA PRO A 873 40.60 -8.06 22.37
C PRO A 873 39.82 -6.79 22.76
N ASP A 874 40.00 -6.32 24.00
CA ASP A 874 39.21 -5.22 24.59
C ASP A 874 39.28 -3.93 23.76
N GLU A 875 40.43 -3.65 23.14
CA GLU A 875 40.64 -2.48 22.29
C GLU A 875 39.70 -2.48 21.07
N ALA A 876 39.24 -3.65 20.61
CA ALA A 876 38.27 -3.77 19.52
C ALA A 876 36.83 -3.47 19.97
N GLY A 877 36.52 -3.56 21.27
CA GLY A 877 35.18 -3.31 21.82
C GLY A 877 34.66 -1.90 21.50
N GLY A 878 35.54 -0.89 21.53
CA GLY A 878 35.18 0.50 21.20
C GLY A 878 34.82 0.76 19.73
N TYR A 879 35.06 -0.22 18.84
CA TYR A 879 34.71 -0.20 17.42
C TYR A 879 33.63 -1.23 17.05
N PHE A 880 33.33 -2.16 17.95
CA PHE A 880 32.30 -3.17 17.74
C PHE A 880 30.95 -2.57 18.12
N ASN A 881 30.06 -2.30 17.16
CA ASN A 881 28.78 -1.65 17.40
C ASN A 881 27.64 -2.66 17.31
N LYS A 882 26.90 -2.82 18.40
CA LYS A 882 25.69 -3.68 18.45
C LYS A 882 24.46 -2.87 18.10
N ILE A 883 23.75 -3.30 17.06
CA ILE A 883 22.47 -2.72 16.65
C ILE A 883 21.34 -3.37 17.45
N GLN A 884 21.32 -4.71 17.56
CA GLN A 884 20.27 -5.44 18.29
C GLN A 884 20.82 -6.70 18.96
N CYS A 885 20.32 -7.03 20.17
CA CYS A 885 20.62 -8.29 20.88
C CYS A 885 19.68 -8.50 22.07
N PHE A 886 19.45 -9.76 22.38
CA PHE A 886 18.86 -10.30 23.63
C PHE A 886 19.63 -10.00 24.94
N CYS A 887 20.59 -9.08 24.92
CA CYS A 887 21.48 -8.79 26.03
C CYS A 887 20.77 -7.83 26.98
N PHE A 888 20.82 -8.09 28.28
CA PHE A 888 20.14 -7.28 29.32
C PHE A 888 18.61 -7.27 29.25
N GLU A 889 18.01 -8.13 28.43
CA GLU A 889 16.59 -8.46 28.45
C GLU A 889 16.42 -9.83 29.11
N GLU A 890 15.41 -9.97 29.96
CA GLU A 890 15.06 -11.24 30.58
C GLU A 890 14.39 -12.16 29.56
N GLN A 891 15.01 -13.30 29.29
CA GLN A 891 14.50 -14.32 28.36
C GLN A 891 13.89 -15.46 29.17
N MET A 892 12.59 -15.68 29.04
CA MET A 892 11.92 -16.83 29.66
C MET A 892 11.83 -17.97 28.65
N LEU A 893 12.32 -19.15 29.00
CA LEU A 893 12.16 -20.37 28.20
C LEU A 893 11.37 -21.42 28.98
N HIS A 894 10.31 -21.93 28.36
CA HIS A 894 9.49 -23.03 28.86
C HIS A 894 10.22 -24.38 28.82
N PRO A 895 9.72 -25.39 29.55
CA PRO A 895 10.29 -26.73 29.52
C PRO A 895 10.42 -27.30 28.11
N GLY A 896 11.64 -27.68 27.71
CA GLY A 896 11.93 -28.25 26.39
C GLY A 896 11.89 -27.25 25.22
N GLU A 897 11.59 -25.97 25.48
CA GLU A 897 11.52 -24.92 24.47
C GLU A 897 12.90 -24.59 23.90
N GLU A 898 12.97 -24.39 22.59
CA GLU A 898 14.17 -24.09 21.82
C GLU A 898 13.94 -22.82 20.99
N VAL A 899 14.77 -21.81 21.20
CA VAL A 899 14.63 -20.48 20.59
C VAL A 899 15.95 -20.05 19.96
N ASP A 900 15.85 -19.44 18.77
CA ASP A 900 16.98 -18.80 18.10
C ASP A 900 17.01 -17.30 18.43
N LEU A 901 18.10 -16.86 19.03
CA LEU A 901 18.34 -15.50 19.50
C LEU A 901 19.26 -14.75 18.53
N PRO A 902 18.78 -13.70 17.84
CA PRO A 902 19.57 -12.93 16.89
C PRO A 902 20.47 -11.87 17.57
N VAL A 903 21.64 -11.64 16.98
CA VAL A 903 22.56 -10.53 17.30
C VAL A 903 22.95 -9.82 16.00
N LEU A 904 22.61 -8.54 15.89
CA LEU A 904 22.94 -7.69 14.76
C LEU A 904 24.03 -6.70 15.17
N PHE A 905 25.14 -6.65 14.43
CA PHE A 905 26.29 -5.79 14.75
C PHE A 905 27.07 -5.37 13.51
N PHE A 906 27.94 -4.37 13.64
CA PHE A 906 28.92 -3.98 12.62
C PHE A 906 30.22 -3.48 13.27
N LEU A 907 31.33 -3.50 12.54
CA LEU A 907 32.58 -2.85 12.98
C LEU A 907 32.65 -1.43 12.44
N ASP A 908 32.97 -0.45 13.29
CA ASP A 908 33.21 0.93 12.86
C ASP A 908 34.40 1.01 11.90
N PRO A 909 34.28 1.63 10.72
CA PRO A 909 35.39 1.86 9.79
C PRO A 909 36.63 2.52 10.40
N ASP A 910 36.47 3.29 11.49
CA ASP A 910 37.59 3.92 12.19
C ASP A 910 38.56 2.90 12.83
N ILE A 911 38.17 1.62 12.96
CA ILE A 911 39.08 0.54 13.39
C ILE A 911 40.31 0.41 12.48
N LEU A 912 40.17 0.76 11.20
CA LEU A 912 41.26 0.71 10.21
C LEU A 912 42.32 1.80 10.45
N LYS A 913 41.99 2.86 11.21
CA LYS A 913 42.89 3.98 11.50
C LYS A 913 43.64 3.81 12.83
N ASP A 914 43.19 2.88 13.69
CA ASP A 914 43.81 2.67 15.00
C ASP A 914 45.08 1.83 14.89
N LYS A 915 46.22 2.45 15.20
CA LYS A 915 47.54 1.80 15.16
C LYS A 915 47.66 0.63 16.13
N ARG A 916 46.84 0.57 17.19
CA ARG A 916 46.86 -0.53 18.18
C ARG A 916 46.25 -1.82 17.65
N LEU A 917 45.39 -1.73 16.63
CA LEU A 917 44.64 -2.86 16.07
C LEU A 917 45.14 -3.28 14.69
N PHE A 918 46.33 -2.82 14.26
CA PHE A 918 46.89 -3.07 12.91
C PHE A 918 47.13 -4.56 12.59
N ASP A 919 47.44 -5.38 13.61
CA ASP A 919 47.70 -6.83 13.46
C ASP A 919 46.55 -7.72 14.00
N VAL A 920 45.43 -7.12 14.41
CA VAL A 920 44.26 -7.83 14.94
C VAL A 920 43.26 -8.15 13.84
N ASP A 921 43.36 -9.33 13.23
CA ASP A 921 42.40 -9.78 12.21
C ASP A 921 41.28 -10.66 12.78
N LYS A 922 41.35 -10.99 14.07
CA LYS A 922 40.43 -11.89 14.76
C LYS A 922 39.85 -11.25 16.01
N ILE A 923 38.52 -11.24 16.10
CA ILE A 923 37.78 -10.69 17.23
C ILE A 923 36.83 -11.78 17.74
N THR A 924 36.77 -12.00 19.05
CA THR A 924 35.89 -12.99 19.65
C THR A 924 34.77 -12.30 20.40
N LEU A 925 33.53 -12.65 20.06
CA LEU A 925 32.32 -12.24 20.77
C LEU A 925 31.85 -13.39 21.67
N THR A 926 32.03 -13.21 22.97
CA THR A 926 31.66 -14.20 23.98
C THR A 926 30.34 -13.81 24.64
N TYR A 927 29.41 -14.74 24.74
CA TYR A 927 28.15 -14.60 25.48
C TYR A 927 28.08 -15.53 26.67
N THR A 928 27.60 -15.02 27.80
CA THR A 928 27.38 -15.79 29.02
C THR A 928 25.97 -15.56 29.56
N PHE A 929 25.20 -16.64 29.74
CA PHE A 929 23.88 -16.59 30.38
C PHE A 929 23.95 -16.80 31.88
N PHE A 930 23.14 -16.03 32.61
CA PHE A 930 22.94 -16.08 34.06
C PHE A 930 21.45 -16.20 34.40
N GLU A 931 21.14 -16.77 35.55
CA GLU A 931 19.77 -16.83 36.08
C GLU A 931 19.32 -15.44 36.54
N ALA A 932 18.11 -15.04 36.12
CA ALA A 932 17.48 -13.81 36.59
C ALA A 932 16.76 -14.06 37.92
N ASN A 933 16.79 -13.08 38.82
CA ASN A 933 16.12 -13.16 40.14
C ASN A 933 14.61 -12.81 40.08
N SER A 934 14.03 -12.69 38.89
CA SER A 934 12.67 -12.20 38.69
C SER A 934 11.63 -13.30 38.92
N GLU A 935 10.52 -12.94 39.58
CA GLU A 935 9.42 -13.88 39.83
C GLU A 935 8.67 -14.18 38.52
N ILE A 936 8.34 -15.46 38.30
CA ILE A 936 7.57 -15.90 37.12
C ILE A 936 6.16 -15.28 37.21
N PRO A 937 5.66 -14.59 36.16
CA PRO A 937 4.37 -13.92 36.23
C PRO A 937 3.20 -14.90 36.49
N PRO A 938 2.20 -14.50 37.31
CA PRO A 938 1.13 -15.39 37.80
C PRO A 938 0.22 -15.96 36.69
N GLU A 939 0.14 -15.30 35.53
CA GLU A 939 -0.60 -15.80 34.37
C GLU A 939 -0.03 -17.14 33.86
N TYR A 940 1.28 -17.35 33.94
CA TYR A 940 1.95 -18.55 33.43
C TYR A 940 1.94 -19.73 34.40
N THR A 941 1.77 -19.49 35.71
CA THR A 941 1.60 -20.55 36.72
C THR A 941 0.27 -21.29 36.56
N THR A 942 -0.74 -20.65 35.98
CA THR A 942 -2.05 -21.26 35.69
C THR A 942 -2.03 -22.24 34.50
N LEU A 943 -1.08 -22.10 33.57
CA LEU A 943 -0.92 -22.97 32.42
C LEU A 943 -0.23 -24.30 32.78
N LEU A 944 0.77 -24.26 33.67
CA LEU A 944 1.46 -25.43 34.19
C LEU A 944 0.53 -26.33 35.05
N SER A 945 -0.36 -25.71 35.83
CA SER A 945 -1.33 -26.43 36.66
C SER A 945 -2.45 -27.10 35.85
N ARG A 946 -2.79 -26.60 34.64
CA ARG A 946 -3.70 -27.28 33.71
C ARG A 946 -3.09 -28.51 33.05
N HIS A 947 -1.78 -28.51 32.76
CA HIS A 947 -1.11 -29.67 32.18
C HIS A 947 -0.98 -30.83 33.18
N GLN A 948 -0.72 -30.55 34.46
CA GLN A 948 -0.68 -31.60 35.50
C GLN A 948 -2.05 -32.22 35.83
N GLN A 949 -3.17 -31.51 35.61
CA GLN A 949 -4.51 -32.07 35.80
C GLN A 949 -4.93 -33.03 34.67
N ASN A 950 -4.44 -32.85 33.44
CA ASN A 950 -4.82 -33.69 32.31
C ASN A 950 -4.17 -35.09 32.31
N ASP A 951 -3.05 -35.28 33.02
CA ASP A 951 -2.39 -36.59 33.13
C ASP A 951 -3.00 -37.52 34.21
N SER A 952 -4.05 -37.07 34.93
CA SER A 952 -4.68 -37.84 36.01
C SER A 952 -5.96 -38.59 35.64
N TYR A 953 -6.41 -38.50 34.37
CA TYR A 953 -7.58 -39.23 33.88
C TYR A 953 -7.18 -40.41 32.97
N GLU A 954 -6.48 -41.40 33.54
CA GLU A 954 -6.43 -42.74 32.95
C GLU A 954 -7.79 -43.42 33.15
N VAL A 955 -8.52 -43.57 32.05
CA VAL A 955 -9.72 -44.40 31.92
C VAL A 955 -9.33 -45.85 32.21
N LYS A 956 -9.73 -46.35 33.38
CA LYS A 956 -9.72 -47.78 33.69
C LYS A 956 -10.66 -48.51 32.75
N ILE A 957 -10.10 -49.24 31.80
CA ILE A 957 -10.78 -50.30 31.06
C ILE A 957 -10.97 -51.48 32.02
N GLY A 958 -12.23 -51.87 32.24
CA GLY A 958 -12.61 -53.08 32.98
C GLY A 958 -13.59 -53.90 32.14
N ASP A 959 -13.41 -55.21 32.21
CA ASP A 959 -13.99 -56.31 31.40
C ASP A 959 -15.49 -56.23 31.03
#